data_AF-A0A1X2D885-F1
#
_entry.id   AF-A0A1X2D885-F1
#
_cell.length_a   1.000
_cell.length_b   1.000
_cell.length_c   1.000
_cell.angle_alpha   90.00
_cell.angle_beta   90.00
_cell.angle_gamma   90.00
#
_symmetry.space_group_name_H-M   'P 1'
#
loop_
_entity.id
_entity.type
_entity.pdbx_description
1 polymer ?
#
loop_
_entity_poly.entity_id
_entity_poly.type
_entity_poly.pdbx_seq_one_letter_code
_entity_poly.pdbx_strand_id
1 'polypeptide(L)'
;MPRTRTTPPVARWTVSAIGLVLLGYLAALALQPRILDVLPPWLAWFGRPGSMPTLGIVVVVLIAVCVLTFRSDGSHRLVGVSFTVIAVLITMSAVLGLSSYWSCHDANHPAFFTPLMATAQLVKGGIGDYSLSGRTCPNPTPVGLELARIAALSAIFTGLGGVVVGVFRSQVDRLRANLADSVTAIVGIDNDTQAIVSGVAHTLDRRSTLVVITSAGDDRVQRARRQGARVVLVDFNTPSSLVSLRLWRHLGRLYLMAPDPATNLLWLDLISRRLAEVGTKQRLPLIVRIDDPWLAEAWRAQQFGGSDTRWAADVVGKYEITAGRLLDSIIAARTIQRVFVCGTSQLTLALCADLTRRALERDFYSPPGQPPLPALTLVERNADEYLEDHEFYRQQAGFVSDGPTIDAVTEAPTVPTMLRLLGDVDPLTSAVILVDSNASTTGTRLAARFPDMPVYAWDLNAHAADEDSSQIVGLLQTYSLALDTREGQIQDAWERAARLIHERYVATVDPSWPRGPAAVPWTELDEFYRGSNRRQVRNALWMVEQIAGHTWNTWGSPPAQLSGSDMADSPPLEQLALMGFDHYSALSMAKAEHEDWCRYYRRNGWKYGTPRDDSRKIHDKLVDWSVVESNPDLLNAAIRSLAATLWSLRQLGYRSRPLWQSFTRVGTVVAEQRNVPWTWESDSGHTMKADAGDWAVQVDGKVWSVRDDIFRDTYEPVGDGKWRRKGRVQARPALAGETINTLEGPTVAADGDWVVRGVDGEQWPVPGKEFAERYAEFHPPADAHAADGG
;
A
#
# COMPACT_ATOMS: atom_id res chain seq x y z
N MET A 1 -10.06 1.84 -17.48
CA MET A 1 -10.82 3.11 -17.54
C MET A 1 -12.30 2.81 -17.55
N PRO A 2 -13.13 3.58 -16.82
CA PRO A 2 -14.36 4.06 -17.44
C PRO A 2 -14.21 5.58 -17.60
N ARG A 3 -14.44 6.04 -18.83
CA ARG A 3 -14.55 7.46 -19.19
C ARG A 3 -15.28 8.17 -18.06
N THR A 4 -14.61 9.10 -17.38
CA THR A 4 -15.30 10.18 -16.69
C THR A 4 -16.38 10.63 -17.66
N ARG A 5 -17.65 10.64 -17.26
CA ARG A 5 -18.69 11.30 -18.06
C ARG A 5 -18.29 12.77 -18.10
N THR A 6 -17.41 13.10 -19.04
CA THR A 6 -17.18 14.44 -19.50
C THR A 6 -18.57 14.93 -19.86
N THR A 7 -18.99 16.00 -19.21
CA THR A 7 -20.19 16.71 -19.63
C THR A 7 -20.07 16.91 -21.13
N PRO A 8 -21.06 16.49 -21.94
CA PRO A 8 -20.93 16.57 -23.38
C PRO A 8 -20.56 18.01 -23.73
N PRO A 9 -19.51 18.25 -24.55
CA PRO A 9 -19.02 19.60 -24.81
C PRO A 9 -20.15 20.51 -25.28
N VAL A 10 -21.11 19.94 -26.01
CA VAL A 10 -22.37 20.58 -26.43
C VAL A 10 -23.12 21.23 -25.26
N ALA A 11 -23.34 20.54 -24.14
CA ALA A 11 -24.08 21.12 -23.01
C ALA A 11 -23.36 22.33 -22.38
N ARG A 12 -22.02 22.27 -22.30
CA ARG A 12 -21.20 23.39 -21.83
C ARG A 12 -21.31 24.58 -22.77
N TRP A 13 -21.09 24.34 -24.07
CA TRP A 13 -21.19 25.39 -25.10
C TRP A 13 -22.58 26.01 -25.14
N THR A 14 -23.64 25.22 -25.03
CA THR A 14 -25.03 25.70 -25.01
C THR A 14 -25.30 26.57 -23.79
N VAL A 15 -24.92 26.14 -22.58
CA VAL A 15 -25.17 26.93 -21.35
C VAL A 15 -24.32 28.20 -21.32
N SER A 16 -23.07 28.15 -21.80
CA SER A 16 -22.22 29.35 -21.97
C SER A 16 -22.79 30.33 -22.99
N ALA A 17 -23.31 29.83 -24.13
CA ALA A 17 -23.95 30.66 -25.14
C ALA A 17 -25.23 31.32 -24.59
N ILE A 18 -26.06 30.57 -23.86
CA ILE A 18 -27.24 31.12 -23.18
C ILE A 18 -26.83 32.23 -22.20
N GLY A 19 -25.79 31.99 -21.38
CA GLY A 19 -25.25 33.00 -20.47
C GLY A 19 -24.83 34.29 -21.19
N LEU A 20 -24.07 34.18 -22.28
CA LEU A 20 -23.64 35.33 -23.08
C LEU A 20 -24.82 36.08 -23.72
N VAL A 21 -25.82 35.36 -24.24
CA VAL A 21 -27.04 35.96 -24.81
C VAL A 21 -27.82 36.73 -23.74
N LEU A 22 -27.95 36.17 -22.54
CA LEU A 22 -28.64 36.84 -21.42
C LEU A 22 -27.91 38.12 -20.98
N LEU A 23 -26.57 38.07 -20.88
CA LEU A 23 -25.77 39.25 -20.56
C LEU A 23 -25.85 40.32 -21.65
N GLY A 24 -25.76 39.91 -22.92
CA GLY A 24 -25.93 40.82 -24.07
C GLY A 24 -27.32 41.44 -24.12
N TYR A 25 -28.37 40.67 -23.82
CA TYR A 25 -29.75 41.16 -23.72
C TYR A 25 -29.91 42.20 -22.61
N LEU A 26 -29.38 41.94 -21.40
CA LEU A 26 -29.44 42.91 -20.31
C LEU A 26 -28.63 44.19 -20.61
N ALA A 27 -27.49 44.07 -21.29
CA ALA A 27 -26.73 45.22 -21.75
C ALA A 27 -27.52 46.04 -22.78
N ALA A 28 -28.17 45.39 -23.75
CA ALA A 28 -29.01 46.04 -24.76
C ALA A 28 -30.22 46.76 -24.12
N LEU A 29 -30.88 46.13 -23.14
CA LEU A 29 -31.97 46.75 -22.38
C LEU A 29 -31.51 47.97 -21.59
N ALA A 30 -30.30 47.93 -21.04
CA ALA A 30 -29.72 49.04 -20.30
C ALA A 30 -29.42 50.25 -21.22
N LEU A 31 -28.94 49.98 -22.44
CA LEU A 31 -28.70 51.00 -23.47
C LEU A 31 -30.00 51.55 -24.08
N GLN A 32 -31.01 50.71 -24.27
CA GLN A 32 -32.27 51.07 -24.91
C GLN A 32 -33.48 50.45 -24.17
N PRO A 33 -33.98 51.10 -23.10
CA PRO A 33 -35.10 50.58 -22.31
C PRO A 33 -36.40 50.37 -23.09
N ARG A 34 -36.58 51.10 -24.20
CA ARG A 34 -37.76 51.01 -25.11
C ARG A 34 -37.95 49.64 -25.75
N ILE A 35 -36.94 48.76 -25.71
CA ILE A 35 -37.07 47.37 -26.17
C ILE A 35 -38.18 46.65 -25.40
N LEU A 36 -38.39 46.96 -24.11
CA LEU A 36 -39.44 46.36 -23.29
C LEU A 36 -40.86 46.72 -23.76
N ASP A 37 -41.04 47.86 -24.43
CA ASP A 37 -42.34 48.34 -24.91
C ASP A 37 -42.81 47.60 -26.17
N VAL A 38 -41.88 46.95 -26.89
CA VAL A 38 -42.15 46.20 -28.12
C VAL A 38 -42.34 44.69 -27.83
N LEU A 39 -42.01 44.24 -26.63
CA LEU A 39 -42.09 42.82 -26.27
C LEU A 39 -43.52 42.40 -25.92
N PRO A 40 -43.89 41.14 -26.23
CA PRO A 40 -45.14 40.57 -25.77
C PRO A 40 -45.29 40.67 -24.23
N PRO A 41 -46.52 40.90 -23.70
CA PRO A 41 -46.73 41.11 -22.27
C PRO A 41 -46.19 39.98 -21.37
N TRP A 42 -46.17 38.75 -21.87
CA TRP A 42 -45.67 37.57 -21.17
C TRP A 42 -44.13 37.47 -21.11
N LEU A 43 -43.40 38.23 -21.94
CA LEU A 43 -41.93 38.35 -21.92
C LEU A 43 -41.45 39.66 -21.30
N ALA A 44 -42.30 40.69 -21.30
CA ALA A 44 -41.92 42.02 -20.87
C ALA A 44 -41.48 42.10 -19.40
N TRP A 45 -41.73 41.08 -18.57
CA TRP A 45 -41.22 41.01 -17.19
C TRP A 45 -39.71 40.73 -17.09
N PHE A 46 -39.13 40.08 -18.12
CA PHE A 46 -37.73 39.67 -18.12
C PHE A 46 -36.82 40.83 -18.53
N GLY A 47 -36.13 41.41 -17.55
CA GLY A 47 -35.28 42.60 -17.74
C GLY A 47 -35.90 43.92 -17.28
N ARG A 48 -37.15 43.92 -16.78
CA ARG A 48 -37.75 45.11 -16.15
C ARG A 48 -36.93 45.56 -14.94
N PRO A 49 -36.69 46.88 -14.77
CA PRO A 49 -36.09 47.43 -13.55
C PRO A 49 -36.76 46.87 -12.29
N GLY A 50 -35.96 46.37 -11.33
CA GLY A 50 -36.46 45.74 -10.10
C GLY A 50 -36.96 44.29 -10.23
N SER A 51 -36.85 43.63 -11.39
CA SER A 51 -37.32 42.26 -11.60
C SER A 51 -36.42 41.20 -10.92
N MET A 52 -36.76 40.83 -9.68
CA MET A 52 -36.07 39.77 -8.92
C MET A 52 -36.01 38.41 -9.65
N PRO A 53 -37.07 37.95 -10.36
CA PRO A 53 -37.00 36.70 -11.10
C PRO A 53 -35.99 36.73 -12.26
N THR A 54 -35.83 37.88 -12.93
CA THR A 54 -34.81 38.06 -13.99
C THR A 54 -33.41 37.89 -13.40
N LEU A 55 -33.15 38.58 -12.28
CA LEU A 55 -31.86 38.51 -11.59
C LEU A 55 -31.53 37.08 -11.16
N GLY A 56 -32.50 36.38 -10.53
CA GLY A 56 -32.34 35.01 -10.09
C GLY A 56 -32.02 34.03 -11.22
N ILE A 57 -32.72 34.12 -12.35
CA ILE A 57 -32.49 33.24 -13.52
C ILE A 57 -31.07 33.44 -14.07
N VAL A 58 -30.64 34.70 -14.25
CA VAL A 58 -29.32 34.98 -14.81
C VAL A 58 -28.22 34.51 -13.85
N VAL A 59 -28.37 34.74 -12.54
CA VAL A 59 -27.42 34.22 -11.53
C VAL A 59 -27.33 32.69 -11.57
N VAL A 60 -28.47 31.99 -11.65
CA VAL A 60 -28.48 30.51 -11.74
C VAL A 60 -27.78 30.02 -13.01
N VAL A 61 -28.02 30.66 -14.16
CA VAL A 61 -27.33 30.32 -15.42
C VAL A 61 -25.82 30.55 -15.29
N LEU A 62 -25.38 31.66 -14.71
CA LEU A 62 -23.96 31.93 -14.48
C LEU A 62 -23.31 30.90 -13.53
N ILE A 63 -24.01 30.52 -12.46
CA ILE A 63 -23.56 29.44 -11.57
C ILE A 63 -23.46 28.12 -12.34
N ALA A 64 -24.42 27.81 -13.20
CA ALA A 64 -24.39 26.60 -14.03
C ALA A 64 -23.22 26.62 -15.03
N VAL A 65 -22.93 27.75 -15.67
CA VAL A 65 -21.74 27.94 -16.52
C VAL A 65 -20.48 27.65 -15.73
N CYS A 66 -20.34 28.25 -14.55
CA CYS A 66 -19.20 28.00 -13.67
C CYS A 66 -19.08 26.51 -13.34
N VAL A 67 -20.12 25.89 -12.79
CA VAL A 67 -20.13 24.47 -12.38
C VAL A 67 -19.81 23.53 -13.55
N LEU A 68 -20.37 23.77 -14.73
CA LEU A 68 -20.11 22.94 -15.91
C LEU A 68 -18.68 23.09 -16.43
N THR A 69 -18.11 24.29 -16.34
CA THR A 69 -16.71 24.56 -16.69
C THR A 69 -15.76 23.90 -15.68
N PHE A 70 -16.08 24.00 -14.38
CA PHE A 70 -15.37 23.33 -13.29
C PHE A 70 -15.36 21.80 -13.42
N ARG A 71 -16.45 21.20 -13.91
CA ARG A 71 -16.55 19.75 -14.09
C ARG A 71 -15.85 19.24 -15.35
N SER A 72 -15.60 20.11 -16.34
CA SER A 72 -14.93 19.72 -17.59
C SER A 72 -13.40 19.80 -17.52
N ASP A 73 -12.84 20.72 -16.74
CA ASP A 73 -11.40 20.83 -16.57
C ASP A 73 -10.93 19.89 -15.47
N GLY A 74 -10.48 18.69 -15.85
CA GLY A 74 -9.88 17.71 -14.94
C GLY A 74 -8.52 18.10 -14.35
N SER A 75 -8.22 19.40 -14.19
CA SER A 75 -6.91 19.88 -13.74
C SER A 75 -6.98 20.63 -12.41
N HIS A 76 -6.10 20.24 -11.48
CA HIS A 76 -5.98 20.71 -10.10
C HIS A 76 -5.51 22.19 -9.95
N ARG A 77 -5.70 23.06 -10.94
CA ARG A 77 -5.26 24.46 -10.87
C ARG A 77 -6.31 25.37 -10.23
N LEU A 78 -6.60 25.15 -8.94
CA LEU A 78 -7.45 26.06 -8.13
C LEU A 78 -7.01 27.53 -8.24
N VAL A 79 -5.71 27.81 -8.35
CA VAL A 79 -5.18 29.16 -8.46
C VAL A 79 -5.47 29.79 -9.84
N GLY A 80 -5.29 29.04 -10.94
CA GLY A 80 -5.55 29.54 -12.30
C GLY A 80 -7.04 29.76 -12.56
N VAL A 81 -7.89 28.93 -11.98
CA VAL A 81 -9.34 29.03 -12.15
C VAL A 81 -9.91 30.24 -11.41
N SER A 82 -9.41 30.57 -10.21
CA SER A 82 -9.79 31.81 -9.52
C SER A 82 -9.49 33.04 -10.38
N PHE A 83 -8.35 33.09 -11.08
CA PHE A 83 -8.05 34.21 -11.99
C PHE A 83 -9.01 34.29 -13.17
N THR A 84 -9.38 33.15 -13.78
CA THR A 84 -10.35 33.15 -14.89
C THR A 84 -11.75 33.60 -14.45
N VAL A 85 -12.22 33.14 -13.28
CA VAL A 85 -13.51 33.54 -12.72
C VAL A 85 -13.51 35.03 -12.37
N ILE A 86 -12.43 35.53 -11.75
CA ILE A 86 -12.26 36.95 -11.46
C ILE A 86 -12.26 37.78 -12.75
N ALA A 87 -11.53 37.36 -13.78
CA ALA A 87 -11.49 38.07 -15.07
C ALA A 87 -12.88 38.13 -15.73
N VAL A 88 -13.64 37.04 -15.70
CA VAL A 88 -15.02 37.00 -16.24
C VAL A 88 -15.94 37.91 -15.45
N LEU A 89 -15.90 37.86 -14.11
CA LEU A 89 -16.72 38.72 -13.25
C LEU A 89 -16.41 40.21 -13.46
N ILE A 90 -15.12 40.57 -13.53
CA ILE A 90 -14.68 41.95 -13.81
C ILE A 90 -15.15 42.40 -15.19
N THR A 91 -14.99 41.57 -16.22
CA THR A 91 -15.43 41.87 -17.58
C THR A 91 -16.95 42.06 -17.63
N MET A 92 -17.70 41.20 -16.96
CA MET A 92 -19.15 41.30 -16.87
C MET A 92 -19.59 42.58 -16.14
N SER A 93 -18.98 42.91 -15.01
CA SER A 93 -19.25 44.16 -14.28
C SER A 93 -18.95 45.38 -15.14
N ALA A 94 -17.85 45.37 -15.90
CA ALA A 94 -17.49 46.46 -16.80
C ALA A 94 -18.50 46.62 -17.95
N VAL A 95 -18.89 45.55 -18.62
CA VAL A 95 -19.83 45.60 -19.76
C VAL A 95 -21.22 46.04 -19.32
N LEU A 96 -21.77 45.42 -18.26
CA LEU A 96 -23.10 45.76 -17.76
C LEU A 96 -23.14 47.13 -17.08
N GLY A 97 -22.09 47.49 -16.34
CA GLY A 97 -21.94 48.81 -15.72
C GLY A 97 -21.88 49.91 -16.77
N LEU A 98 -21.02 49.77 -17.78
CA LEU A 98 -20.88 50.77 -18.85
C LEU A 98 -22.18 50.94 -19.64
N SER A 99 -22.84 49.82 -19.96
CA SER A 99 -24.13 49.84 -20.66
C SER A 99 -25.23 50.52 -19.83
N SER A 100 -25.22 50.34 -18.51
CA SER A 100 -26.21 50.92 -17.60
C SER A 100 -25.97 52.40 -17.30
N TYR A 101 -24.71 52.84 -17.26
CA TYR A 101 -24.37 54.24 -17.06
C TYR A 101 -24.32 55.04 -18.36
N TRP A 102 -24.47 54.43 -19.53
CA TRP A 102 -24.25 55.08 -20.83
C TRP A 102 -25.05 56.37 -21.02
N SER A 103 -26.29 56.42 -20.53
CA SER A 103 -27.16 57.60 -20.61
C SER A 103 -26.99 58.59 -19.44
N CYS A 104 -26.08 58.33 -18.51
CA CYS A 104 -25.81 59.19 -17.35
C CYS A 104 -24.80 60.28 -17.69
N HIS A 105 -25.25 61.29 -18.42
CA HIS A 105 -24.48 62.47 -18.77
C HIS A 105 -25.37 63.71 -18.86
N ASP A 106 -24.79 64.90 -18.70
CA ASP A 106 -25.48 66.18 -18.85
C ASP A 106 -24.53 67.25 -19.44
N ALA A 107 -24.97 68.50 -19.53
CA ALA A 107 -24.17 69.58 -20.10
C ALA A 107 -22.83 69.84 -19.36
N ASN A 108 -22.73 69.44 -18.09
CA ASN A 108 -21.55 69.61 -17.24
C ASN A 108 -20.75 68.31 -17.06
N HIS A 109 -21.26 67.18 -17.55
CA HIS A 109 -20.68 65.85 -17.38
C HIS A 109 -20.58 65.13 -18.74
N PRO A 110 -19.38 64.99 -19.35
CA PRO A 110 -19.21 64.49 -20.71
C PRO A 110 -19.79 63.09 -20.97
N ALA A 111 -20.45 62.93 -22.13
CA ALA A 111 -21.18 61.71 -22.51
C ALA A 111 -20.35 60.42 -22.55
N PHE A 112 -19.04 60.50 -22.77
CA PHE A 112 -18.16 59.32 -22.78
C PHE A 112 -17.45 59.08 -21.44
N PHE A 113 -16.89 60.14 -20.85
CA PHE A 113 -16.05 60.01 -19.65
C PHE A 113 -16.85 59.72 -18.38
N THR A 114 -18.06 60.27 -18.26
CA THR A 114 -18.88 60.11 -17.06
C THR A 114 -19.34 58.65 -16.86
N PRO A 115 -19.93 57.96 -17.87
CA PRO A 115 -20.26 56.55 -17.75
C PRO A 115 -19.04 55.66 -17.51
N LEU A 116 -17.90 55.99 -18.13
CA LEU A 116 -16.64 55.26 -17.97
C LEU A 116 -16.10 55.36 -16.53
N MET A 117 -16.11 56.56 -15.94
CA MET A 117 -15.69 56.77 -14.56
C MET A 117 -16.62 56.09 -13.55
N ALA A 118 -17.94 56.16 -13.76
CA ALA A 118 -18.92 55.46 -12.92
C ALA A 118 -18.71 53.94 -12.95
N THR A 119 -18.43 53.39 -14.13
CA THR A 119 -18.11 51.95 -14.30
C THR A 119 -16.79 51.58 -13.64
N ALA A 120 -15.76 52.43 -13.75
CA ALA A 120 -14.47 52.20 -13.10
C ALA A 120 -14.60 52.19 -11.57
N GLN A 121 -15.43 53.08 -11.00
CA GLN A 121 -15.75 53.07 -9.56
C GLN A 121 -16.46 51.78 -9.15
N LEU A 122 -17.42 51.29 -9.95
CA LEU A 122 -18.11 50.03 -9.71
C LEU A 122 -17.15 48.84 -9.67
N VAL A 123 -16.25 48.72 -10.66
CA VAL A 123 -15.24 47.65 -10.72
C VAL A 123 -14.26 47.72 -9.54
N LYS A 124 -13.95 48.93 -9.05
CA LYS A 124 -13.14 49.13 -7.84
C LYS A 124 -13.86 48.79 -6.53
N GLY A 125 -15.15 48.42 -6.58
CA GLY A 125 -15.96 48.04 -5.42
C GLY A 125 -16.94 49.10 -4.92
N GLY A 126 -17.12 50.20 -5.67
CA GLY A 126 -18.14 51.21 -5.39
C GLY A 126 -19.54 50.72 -5.77
N ILE A 127 -20.26 50.15 -4.81
CA ILE A 127 -21.62 49.59 -5.03
C ILE A 127 -22.77 50.57 -4.73
N GLY A 128 -22.45 51.79 -4.30
CA GLY A 128 -23.44 52.81 -3.99
C GLY A 128 -24.23 53.28 -5.22
N ASP A 129 -25.31 54.02 -4.96
CA ASP A 129 -26.03 54.72 -6.01
C ASP A 129 -25.18 55.85 -6.57
N TYR A 130 -25.05 55.88 -7.91
CA TYR A 130 -24.34 56.93 -8.60
C TYR A 130 -25.26 58.14 -8.73
N SER A 131 -24.79 59.30 -8.27
CA SER A 131 -25.55 60.56 -8.31
C SER A 131 -24.98 61.47 -9.39
N LEU A 132 -25.83 61.89 -10.32
CA LEU A 132 -25.54 62.89 -11.34
C LEU A 132 -26.36 64.14 -11.01
N SER A 133 -25.69 65.25 -10.73
CA SER A 133 -26.35 66.54 -10.43
C SER A 133 -27.41 66.44 -9.30
N GLY A 134 -27.12 65.65 -8.27
CA GLY A 134 -27.98 65.48 -7.09
C GLY A 134 -29.12 64.47 -7.23
N ARG A 135 -29.18 63.71 -8.34
CA ARG A 135 -30.19 62.66 -8.58
C ARG A 135 -29.53 61.33 -8.91
N THR A 136 -30.12 60.24 -8.43
CA THR A 136 -29.66 58.88 -8.78
C THR A 136 -29.77 58.63 -10.28
N CYS A 137 -28.69 58.14 -10.90
CA CYS A 137 -28.63 57.79 -12.31
C CYS A 137 -27.93 56.43 -12.50
N PRO A 138 -28.49 55.50 -13.29
CA PRO A 138 -29.79 55.55 -13.98
C PRO A 138 -30.99 55.41 -13.02
N ASN A 139 -32.13 56.02 -13.36
CA ASN A 139 -33.40 55.87 -12.65
C ASN A 139 -34.55 55.65 -13.66
N PRO A 140 -35.29 54.52 -13.60
CA PRO A 140 -35.14 53.41 -12.65
C PRO A 140 -33.89 52.55 -12.90
N THR A 141 -33.36 51.92 -11.85
CA THR A 141 -32.13 51.11 -11.91
C THR A 141 -32.33 49.85 -12.78
N PRO A 142 -31.57 49.68 -13.87
CA PRO A 142 -31.63 48.48 -14.70
C PRO A 142 -31.16 47.23 -13.94
N VAL A 143 -31.77 46.07 -14.23
CA VAL A 143 -31.34 44.78 -13.66
C VAL A 143 -29.89 44.44 -14.01
N GLY A 144 -29.42 44.89 -15.17
CA GLY A 144 -28.01 44.76 -15.56
C GLY A 144 -27.05 45.43 -14.57
N LEU A 145 -27.41 46.58 -14.00
CA LEU A 145 -26.58 47.28 -13.02
C LEU A 145 -26.55 46.55 -11.66
N GLU A 146 -27.68 46.03 -11.21
CA GLU A 146 -27.76 45.19 -10.01
C GLU A 146 -26.89 43.93 -10.14
N LEU A 147 -26.94 43.27 -11.30
CA LEU A 147 -26.07 42.13 -11.59
C LEU A 147 -24.58 42.51 -11.64
N ALA A 148 -24.26 43.68 -12.20
CA ALA A 148 -22.89 44.21 -12.25
C ALA A 148 -22.32 44.50 -10.85
N ARG A 149 -23.14 45.02 -9.92
CA ARG A 149 -22.81 45.25 -8.50
C ARG A 149 -22.50 43.94 -7.78
N ILE A 150 -23.36 42.92 -7.93
CA ILE A 150 -23.16 41.58 -7.35
C ILE A 150 -21.88 40.95 -7.88
N ALA A 151 -21.61 41.08 -9.18
CA ALA A 151 -20.43 40.53 -9.82
C ALA A 151 -19.12 41.20 -9.36
N ALA A 152 -19.14 42.53 -9.18
CA ALA A 152 -17.98 43.28 -8.71
C ALA A 152 -17.62 42.88 -7.26
N LEU A 153 -18.63 42.75 -6.39
CA LEU A 153 -18.43 42.22 -5.03
C LEU A 153 -17.91 40.78 -5.04
N SER A 154 -18.51 39.93 -5.88
CA SER A 154 -18.10 38.53 -5.99
C SER A 154 -16.65 38.38 -6.45
N ALA A 155 -16.18 39.25 -7.36
CA ALA A 155 -14.79 39.27 -7.80
C ALA A 155 -13.83 39.62 -6.65
N ILE A 156 -14.17 40.61 -5.81
CA ILE A 156 -13.37 41.03 -4.66
C ILE A 156 -13.28 39.90 -3.62
N PHE A 157 -14.41 39.30 -3.22
CA PHE A 157 -14.42 38.19 -2.26
C PHE A 157 -13.70 36.94 -2.79
N THR A 158 -13.83 36.64 -4.08
CA THR A 158 -13.11 35.53 -4.73
C THR A 158 -11.60 35.79 -4.77
N GLY A 159 -11.19 37.04 -5.05
CA GLY A 159 -9.79 37.46 -5.00
C GLY A 159 -9.17 37.35 -3.61
N LEU A 160 -9.86 37.86 -2.59
CA LEU A 160 -9.44 37.77 -1.19
C LEU A 160 -9.32 36.30 -0.74
N GLY A 161 -10.32 35.47 -1.08
CA GLY A 161 -10.31 34.04 -0.77
C GLY A 161 -9.13 33.31 -1.43
N GLY A 162 -8.80 33.64 -2.68
CA GLY A 162 -7.64 33.07 -3.38
C GLY A 162 -6.31 33.41 -2.71
N VAL A 163 -6.12 34.66 -2.27
CA VAL A 163 -4.89 35.11 -1.58
C VAL A 163 -4.74 34.46 -0.20
N VAL A 164 -5.81 34.40 0.59
CA VAL A 164 -5.81 33.74 1.92
C VAL A 164 -5.48 32.26 1.80
N VAL A 165 -6.06 31.55 0.82
CA VAL A 165 -5.74 30.13 0.55
C VAL A 165 -4.28 29.95 0.10
N GLY A 166 -3.71 30.92 -0.62
CA GLY A 166 -2.31 30.92 -1.02
C GLY A 166 -1.33 31.07 0.14
N VAL A 167 -1.61 32.00 1.07
CA VAL A 167 -0.75 32.30 2.23
C VAL A 167 -0.88 31.25 3.33
N PHE A 168 -2.09 30.76 3.61
CA PHE A 168 -2.37 29.73 4.62
C PHE A 168 -2.40 28.31 4.06
N ARG A 169 -1.75 28.08 2.92
CA ARG A 169 -1.87 26.83 2.17
C ARG A 169 -1.48 25.59 2.97
N SER A 170 -0.48 25.68 3.84
CA SER A 170 -0.08 24.60 4.76
C SER A 170 -1.18 24.26 5.77
N GLN A 171 -1.87 25.26 6.31
CA GLN A 171 -2.97 25.07 7.26
C GLN A 171 -4.20 24.48 6.55
N VAL A 172 -4.48 24.90 5.31
CA VAL A 172 -5.56 24.34 4.49
C VAL A 172 -5.29 22.88 4.13
N ASP A 173 -4.06 22.54 3.74
CA ASP A 173 -3.65 21.16 3.46
C ASP A 173 -3.84 20.27 4.71
N ARG A 174 -3.42 20.75 5.88
CA ARG A 174 -3.61 20.05 7.16
C ARG A 174 -5.09 19.87 7.52
N LEU A 175 -5.92 20.90 7.34
CA LEU A 175 -7.36 20.80 7.59
C LEU A 175 -8.02 19.78 6.67
N ARG A 176 -7.69 19.80 5.37
CA ARG A 176 -8.21 18.85 4.38
C ARG A 176 -7.76 17.41 4.67
N ALA A 177 -6.51 17.22 5.10
CA ALA A 177 -6.02 15.90 5.51
C ALA A 177 -6.79 15.37 6.75
N ASN A 178 -7.11 16.25 7.71
CA ASN A 178 -7.86 15.87 8.92
C ASN A 178 -9.35 15.61 8.68
N LEU A 179 -9.95 16.16 7.62
CA LEU A 179 -11.36 15.99 7.26
C LEU A 179 -11.60 14.86 6.24
N ALA A 180 -10.55 14.18 5.79
CA ALA A 180 -10.66 13.11 4.80
C ALA A 180 -11.23 11.83 5.43
N ASP A 181 -12.16 11.16 4.75
CA ASP A 181 -12.74 9.89 5.19
C ASP A 181 -11.73 8.73 5.14
N SER A 182 -10.77 8.81 4.21
CA SER A 182 -9.67 7.86 4.05
C SER A 182 -8.39 8.58 3.62
N VAL A 183 -7.27 8.20 4.22
CA VAL A 183 -5.96 8.80 3.96
C VAL A 183 -4.95 7.75 3.49
N THR A 184 -4.26 8.04 2.39
CA THR A 184 -3.03 7.37 1.99
C THR A 184 -1.87 8.29 2.34
N ALA A 185 -1.08 7.93 3.34
CA ALA A 185 -0.01 8.78 3.88
C ALA A 185 1.36 8.32 3.37
N ILE A 186 2.19 9.28 2.95
CA ILE A 186 3.61 9.10 2.65
C ILE A 186 4.39 9.94 3.66
N VAL A 187 5.28 9.32 4.44
CA VAL A 187 6.10 9.97 5.47
C VAL A 187 7.56 9.98 5.03
N GLY A 188 8.14 11.18 5.00
CA GLY A 188 9.45 11.41 4.42
C GLY A 188 9.39 11.42 2.89
N ILE A 189 10.10 12.35 2.27
CA ILE A 189 10.33 12.37 0.82
C ILE A 189 11.76 12.88 0.57
N ASP A 190 12.36 12.38 -0.50
CA ASP A 190 13.65 12.81 -1.02
C ASP A 190 13.62 12.91 -2.56
N ASN A 191 14.80 12.99 -3.20
CA ASN A 191 14.89 13.08 -4.66
C ASN A 191 14.37 11.83 -5.38
N ASP A 192 14.49 10.65 -4.79
CA ASP A 192 14.19 9.37 -5.45
C ASP A 192 12.72 8.98 -5.25
N THR A 193 12.08 9.48 -4.20
CA THR A 193 10.67 9.18 -3.88
C THR A 193 9.65 9.85 -4.80
N GLN A 194 10.06 10.74 -5.71
CA GLN A 194 9.11 11.46 -6.59
C GLN A 194 8.29 10.50 -7.46
N ALA A 195 8.91 9.43 -7.94
CA ALA A 195 8.23 8.40 -8.72
C ALA A 195 7.19 7.65 -7.88
N ILE A 196 7.51 7.34 -6.62
CA ILE A 196 6.57 6.73 -5.67
C ILE A 196 5.36 7.65 -5.44
N VAL A 197 5.56 8.95 -5.18
CA VAL A 197 4.44 9.89 -5.01
C VAL A 197 3.56 9.93 -6.26
N SER A 198 4.17 9.89 -7.45
CA SER A 198 3.47 9.85 -8.73
C SER A 198 2.65 8.56 -8.90
N GLY A 199 3.26 7.40 -8.62
CA GLY A 199 2.62 6.09 -8.70
C GLY A 199 1.45 5.99 -7.73
N VAL A 200 1.63 6.41 -6.47
CA VAL A 200 0.54 6.44 -5.47
C VAL A 200 -0.60 7.32 -5.97
N ALA A 201 -0.30 8.51 -6.50
CA ALA A 201 -1.33 9.43 -7.00
C ALA A 201 -2.12 8.81 -8.17
N HIS A 202 -1.48 8.01 -9.03
CA HIS A 202 -2.12 7.35 -10.15
C HIS A 202 -3.03 6.19 -9.73
N THR A 203 -2.62 5.42 -8.72
CA THR A 203 -3.37 4.26 -8.20
C THR A 203 -4.29 4.61 -7.03
N LEU A 204 -4.43 5.89 -6.68
CA LEU A 204 -5.21 6.33 -5.53
C LEU A 204 -6.70 6.03 -5.72
N ASP A 205 -7.33 5.35 -4.76
CA ASP A 205 -8.79 5.20 -4.74
C ASP A 205 -9.46 6.59 -4.73
N ARG A 206 -10.55 6.74 -5.49
CA ARG A 206 -11.30 7.99 -5.63
C ARG A 206 -11.78 8.57 -4.31
N ARG A 207 -11.94 7.73 -3.27
CA ARG A 207 -12.36 8.14 -1.92
C ARG A 207 -11.18 8.41 -0.98
N SER A 208 -9.95 8.11 -1.38
CA SER A 208 -8.77 8.33 -0.57
C SER A 208 -8.13 9.68 -0.88
N THR A 209 -7.56 10.31 0.14
CA THR A 209 -6.76 11.53 0.01
C THR A 209 -5.28 11.20 0.17
N LEU A 210 -4.47 11.57 -0.82
CA LEU A 210 -3.02 11.48 -0.74
C LEU A 210 -2.47 12.59 0.16
N VAL A 211 -1.78 12.20 1.23
CA VAL A 211 -1.14 13.11 2.18
C VAL A 211 0.37 12.82 2.20
N VAL A 212 1.17 13.86 2.02
CA VAL A 212 2.64 13.77 2.16
C VAL A 212 3.05 14.52 3.42
N ILE A 213 3.73 13.82 4.32
CA ILE A 213 4.21 14.32 5.60
C ILE A 213 5.72 14.52 5.47
N THR A 214 6.17 15.77 5.54
CA THR A 214 7.60 16.14 5.38
C THR A 214 7.97 17.31 6.31
N SER A 215 9.26 17.64 6.42
CA SER A 215 9.75 18.76 7.21
C SER A 215 9.60 20.10 6.47
N ALA A 216 9.64 21.20 7.25
CA ALA A 216 9.68 22.53 6.66
C ALA A 216 11.02 22.77 5.94
N GLY A 217 10.99 23.47 4.79
CA GLY A 217 12.19 23.78 4.00
C GLY A 217 12.49 22.81 2.87
N ASP A 218 11.65 21.80 2.66
CA ASP A 218 11.80 20.88 1.53
C ASP A 218 11.26 21.49 0.22
N ASP A 219 12.15 21.79 -0.73
CA ASP A 219 11.81 22.34 -2.06
C ASP A 219 10.87 21.41 -2.87
N ARG A 220 10.75 20.14 -2.47
CA ARG A 220 9.92 19.12 -3.11
C ARG A 220 8.44 19.25 -2.75
N VAL A 221 8.09 20.04 -1.72
CA VAL A 221 6.71 20.32 -1.30
C VAL A 221 5.85 20.79 -2.48
N GLN A 222 6.40 21.64 -3.35
CA GLN A 222 5.66 22.14 -4.51
C GLN A 222 5.45 21.05 -5.58
N ARG A 223 6.39 20.12 -5.75
CA ARG A 223 6.26 18.98 -6.68
C ARG A 223 5.16 18.02 -6.21
N ALA A 224 5.17 17.63 -4.93
CA ALA A 224 4.13 16.78 -4.34
C ALA A 224 2.73 17.41 -4.47
N ARG A 225 2.61 18.73 -4.24
CA ARG A 225 1.34 19.45 -4.44
C ARG A 225 0.86 19.46 -5.90
N ARG A 226 1.78 19.55 -6.87
CA ARG A 226 1.43 19.48 -8.30
C ARG A 226 0.88 18.12 -8.69
N GLN A 227 1.31 17.05 -8.01
CA GLN A 227 0.76 15.70 -8.14
C GLN A 227 -0.56 15.49 -7.37
N GLY A 228 -1.12 16.55 -6.77
CA GLY A 228 -2.41 16.50 -6.10
C GLY A 228 -2.36 16.15 -4.61
N ALA A 229 -1.18 15.92 -4.04
CA ALA A 229 -1.02 15.63 -2.61
C ALA A 229 -1.38 16.84 -1.72
N ARG A 230 -1.85 16.55 -0.50
CA ARG A 230 -1.91 17.52 0.60
C ARG A 230 -0.63 17.40 1.42
N VAL A 231 0.08 18.50 1.60
CA VAL A 231 1.37 18.45 2.31
C VAL A 231 1.19 18.91 3.75
N VAL A 232 1.52 18.04 4.70
CA VAL A 232 1.50 18.31 6.14
C VAL A 232 2.94 18.44 6.61
N LEU A 233 3.27 19.60 7.17
CA LEU A 233 4.61 19.86 7.69
C LEU A 233 4.68 19.42 9.16
N VAL A 234 5.72 18.65 9.48
CA VAL A 234 6.02 18.16 10.84
C VAL A 234 7.50 18.42 11.17
N ASP A 235 7.82 18.38 12.45
CA ASP A 235 9.21 18.38 12.92
C ASP A 235 9.58 16.97 13.37
N PHE A 236 10.33 16.24 12.53
CA PHE A 236 10.71 14.85 12.81
C PHE A 236 11.64 14.71 14.01
N ASN A 237 12.30 15.79 14.47
CA ASN A 237 13.08 15.78 15.71
C ASN A 237 12.18 15.80 16.96
N THR A 238 10.90 16.13 16.78
CA THR A 238 9.90 16.22 17.84
C THR A 238 8.79 15.18 17.60
N PRO A 239 8.88 13.96 18.18
CA PRO A 239 7.94 12.86 17.93
C PRO A 239 6.45 13.23 18.07
N SER A 240 6.13 14.14 19.01
CA SER A 240 4.76 14.62 19.24
C SER A 240 4.14 15.33 18.03
N SER A 241 4.96 15.91 17.14
CA SER A 241 4.50 16.59 15.95
C SER A 241 3.89 15.62 14.91
N LEU A 242 4.42 14.39 14.85
CA LEU A 242 3.95 13.33 13.96
C LEU A 242 2.70 12.62 14.53
N VAL A 243 2.73 12.21 15.80
CA VAL A 243 1.63 11.43 16.40
C VAL A 243 0.37 12.25 16.72
N SER A 244 0.49 13.59 16.82
CA SER A 244 -0.64 14.48 17.11
C SER A 244 -1.60 14.69 15.92
N LEU A 245 -1.25 14.21 14.73
CA LEU A 245 -2.08 14.37 13.53
C LEU A 245 -3.40 13.60 13.68
N ARG A 246 -4.54 14.25 13.39
CA ARG A 246 -5.87 13.61 13.49
C ARG A 246 -6.13 12.64 12.36
N LEU A 247 -5.40 12.76 11.25
CA LEU A 247 -5.51 11.91 10.07
C LEU A 247 -5.31 10.42 10.35
N TRP A 248 -4.59 10.05 11.42
CA TRP A 248 -4.32 8.65 11.76
C TRP A 248 -5.60 7.83 11.97
N ARG A 249 -6.68 8.44 12.44
CA ARG A 249 -8.01 7.79 12.57
C ARG A 249 -8.58 7.29 11.24
N HIS A 250 -8.20 7.94 10.14
CA HIS A 250 -8.70 7.67 8.80
C HIS A 250 -7.66 7.01 7.91
N LEU A 251 -6.53 6.55 8.48
CA LEU A 251 -5.48 5.90 7.72
C LEU A 251 -6.04 4.67 6.97
N GLY A 252 -5.66 4.59 5.70
CA GLY A 252 -6.01 3.51 4.78
C GLY A 252 -4.79 2.79 4.22
N ARG A 253 -3.67 3.50 4.04
CA ARG A 253 -2.37 2.97 3.59
C ARG A 253 -1.24 3.90 4.06
N LEU A 254 -0.08 3.32 4.40
CA LEU A 254 1.09 4.05 4.87
C LEU A 254 2.33 3.71 4.04
N TYR A 255 3.10 4.73 3.70
CA TYR A 255 4.42 4.62 3.09
C TYR A 255 5.43 5.33 3.98
N LEU A 256 6.51 4.65 4.37
CA LEU A 256 7.63 5.22 5.13
C LEU A 256 8.85 5.24 4.22
N MET A 257 9.32 6.43 3.85
CA MET A 257 10.20 6.62 2.69
C MET A 257 11.51 7.32 3.01
N ALA A 258 11.93 7.35 4.29
CA ALA A 258 13.28 7.82 4.63
C ALA A 258 14.34 6.92 3.99
N PRO A 259 15.50 7.46 3.56
CA PRO A 259 16.61 6.66 3.05
C PRO A 259 17.18 5.70 4.09
N ASP A 260 17.21 6.12 5.35
CA ASP A 260 17.66 5.31 6.47
C ASP A 260 16.51 4.43 6.99
N PRO A 261 16.63 3.09 6.94
CA PRO A 261 15.59 2.19 7.42
C PRO A 261 15.34 2.33 8.93
N ALA A 262 16.34 2.64 9.75
CA ALA A 262 16.16 2.79 11.19
C ALA A 262 15.19 3.94 11.53
N THR A 263 15.29 5.06 10.80
CA THR A 263 14.35 6.18 10.87
C THR A 263 12.91 5.74 10.53
N ASN A 264 12.73 4.93 9.49
CA ASN A 264 11.40 4.41 9.13
C ASN A 264 10.83 3.52 10.24
N LEU A 265 11.63 2.62 10.83
CA LEU A 265 11.18 1.74 11.92
C LEU A 265 10.81 2.51 13.19
N LEU A 266 11.54 3.58 13.50
CA LEU A 266 11.19 4.47 14.60
C LEU A 266 9.83 5.17 14.36
N TRP A 267 9.57 5.67 13.14
CA TRP A 267 8.27 6.25 12.80
C TRP A 267 7.16 5.20 12.83
N LEU A 268 7.44 3.98 12.38
CA LEU A 268 6.48 2.88 12.39
C LEU A 268 6.01 2.59 13.82
N ASP A 269 6.93 2.43 14.77
CA ASP A 269 6.59 2.19 16.19
C ASP A 269 5.72 3.33 16.77
N LEU A 270 6.11 4.59 16.54
CA LEU A 270 5.34 5.76 17.00
C LEU A 270 3.93 5.78 16.42
N ILE A 271 3.79 5.50 15.11
CA ILE A 271 2.50 5.49 14.42
C ILE A 271 1.67 4.28 14.88
N SER A 272 2.26 3.10 15.03
CA SER A 272 1.61 1.87 15.54
C SER A 272 0.99 2.10 16.92
N ARG A 273 1.75 2.65 17.88
CA ARG A 273 1.26 2.97 19.21
C ARG A 273 0.08 3.95 19.14
N ARG A 274 0.19 4.97 18.30
CA ARG A 274 -0.89 5.94 18.12
C ARG A 274 -2.14 5.32 17.50
N LEU A 275 -1.99 4.45 16.52
CA LEU A 275 -3.10 3.75 15.89
C LEU A 275 -3.78 2.78 16.87
N ALA A 276 -3.04 2.18 17.79
CA ALA A 276 -3.62 1.35 18.85
C ALA A 276 -4.62 2.13 19.74
N GLU A 277 -4.39 3.43 19.95
CA GLU A 277 -5.27 4.28 20.74
C GLU A 277 -6.49 4.79 19.96
N VAL A 278 -6.36 5.01 18.64
CA VAL A 278 -7.34 5.79 17.86
C VAL A 278 -8.00 5.03 16.71
N GLY A 279 -7.51 3.84 16.37
CA GLY A 279 -7.92 3.07 15.20
C GLY A 279 -8.35 1.66 15.56
N THR A 280 -9.33 1.15 14.81
CA THR A 280 -9.83 -0.23 14.94
C THR A 280 -9.51 -1.09 13.71
N LYS A 281 -8.90 -0.49 12.68
CA LYS A 281 -8.55 -1.20 11.45
C LYS A 281 -7.29 -2.06 11.66
N GLN A 282 -7.34 -3.27 11.14
CA GLN A 282 -6.21 -4.20 11.10
C GLN A 282 -5.80 -4.45 9.64
N ARG A 283 -4.59 -4.98 9.43
CA ARG A 283 -3.98 -5.23 8.12
C ARG A 283 -4.02 -4.04 7.14
N LEU A 284 -3.73 -2.86 7.65
CA LEU A 284 -3.48 -1.68 6.82
C LEU A 284 -2.24 -1.94 5.94
N PRO A 285 -2.29 -1.69 4.63
CA PRO A 285 -1.11 -1.80 3.78
C PRO A 285 -0.03 -0.81 4.25
N LEU A 286 1.17 -1.34 4.45
CA LEU A 286 2.36 -0.61 4.86
C LEU A 286 3.47 -0.93 3.87
N ILE A 287 4.09 0.09 3.30
CA ILE A 287 5.31 -0.07 2.49
C ILE A 287 6.43 0.73 3.15
N VAL A 288 7.51 0.05 3.51
CA VAL A 288 8.69 0.64 4.13
C VAL A 288 9.84 0.67 3.15
N ARG A 289 10.54 1.80 3.05
CA ARG A 289 11.76 1.87 2.25
C ARG A 289 12.91 1.21 3.00
N ILE A 290 13.49 0.18 2.39
CA ILE A 290 14.74 -0.46 2.80
C ILE A 290 15.50 -0.73 1.51
N ASP A 291 16.54 0.06 1.25
CA ASP A 291 17.27 -0.05 -0.02
C ASP A 291 18.15 -1.31 -0.05
N ASP A 292 18.73 -1.69 1.08
CA ASP A 292 19.56 -2.89 1.19
C ASP A 292 18.72 -4.18 1.05
N PRO A 293 18.97 -5.03 0.03
CA PRO A 293 18.16 -6.23 -0.22
C PRO A 293 18.23 -7.27 0.89
N TRP A 294 19.36 -7.36 1.59
CA TRP A 294 19.51 -8.31 2.70
C TRP A 294 18.62 -7.94 3.86
N LEU A 295 18.68 -6.65 4.23
CA LEU A 295 17.85 -6.11 5.29
C LEU A 295 16.37 -6.16 4.88
N ALA A 296 16.05 -5.90 3.61
CA ALA A 296 14.68 -5.99 3.09
C ALA A 296 14.10 -7.39 3.24
N GLU A 297 14.81 -8.42 2.79
CA GLU A 297 14.32 -9.81 2.82
C GLU A 297 14.24 -10.35 4.25
N ALA A 298 15.25 -10.07 5.09
CA ALA A 298 15.23 -10.41 6.50
C ALA A 298 14.08 -9.72 7.25
N TRP A 299 13.86 -8.42 6.98
CA TRP A 299 12.77 -7.68 7.59
C TRP A 299 11.40 -8.21 7.13
N ARG A 300 11.20 -8.49 5.83
CA ARG A 300 9.96 -9.14 5.35
C ARG A 300 9.70 -10.44 6.12
N ALA A 301 10.70 -11.33 6.19
CA ALA A 301 10.55 -12.60 6.89
C ALA A 301 10.24 -12.46 8.39
N GLN A 302 10.79 -11.45 9.06
CA GLN A 302 10.58 -11.22 10.50
C GLN A 302 9.27 -10.50 10.83
N GLN A 303 8.88 -9.49 10.05
CA GLN A 303 7.68 -8.68 10.29
C GLN A 303 6.39 -9.47 10.20
N PHE A 304 6.41 -10.57 9.46
CA PHE A 304 5.29 -11.47 9.35
C PHE A 304 5.01 -12.29 10.62
N GLY A 305 5.77 -12.11 11.70
CA GLY A 305 5.49 -12.78 12.97
C GLY A 305 5.74 -12.00 14.23
N GLY A 306 5.79 -10.68 14.13
CA GLY A 306 5.56 -9.81 15.27
C GLY A 306 4.07 -9.73 15.59
N SER A 307 3.73 -9.43 16.84
CA SER A 307 2.35 -9.30 17.33
C SER A 307 1.57 -8.09 16.81
N ASP A 308 2.17 -7.24 15.96
CA ASP A 308 1.48 -6.07 15.42
C ASP A 308 0.66 -6.43 14.18
N THR A 309 -0.45 -7.12 14.43
CA THR A 309 -1.47 -7.58 13.47
C THR A 309 -2.15 -6.45 12.69
N ARG A 310 -1.75 -5.20 12.95
CA ARG A 310 -2.27 -3.99 12.32
C ARG A 310 -1.77 -3.78 10.90
N TRP A 311 -0.63 -4.35 10.51
CA TRP A 311 -0.04 -4.08 9.21
C TRP A 311 -0.09 -5.30 8.28
N ALA A 312 -0.33 -5.04 7.01
CA ALA A 312 0.05 -5.89 5.89
C ALA A 312 1.30 -5.25 5.30
N ALA A 313 2.45 -5.58 5.88
CA ALA A 313 3.73 -4.94 5.58
C ALA A 313 4.35 -5.47 4.30
N ASP A 314 5.09 -4.61 3.62
CA ASP A 314 5.99 -4.93 2.52
C ASP A 314 7.10 -3.86 2.47
N VAL A 315 8.11 -4.10 1.62
CA VAL A 315 9.30 -3.28 1.49
C VAL A 315 9.50 -2.86 0.04
N VAL A 316 10.03 -1.65 -0.15
CA VAL A 316 10.53 -1.16 -1.43
C VAL A 316 11.99 -0.71 -1.28
N GLY A 317 12.84 -1.05 -2.24
CA GLY A 317 14.24 -0.63 -2.26
C GLY A 317 14.72 -0.26 -3.64
N LYS A 318 15.67 0.68 -3.74
CA LYS A 318 16.26 1.10 -5.01
C LYS A 318 16.85 -0.06 -5.81
N TYR A 319 17.56 -0.97 -5.14
CA TYR A 319 18.24 -2.08 -5.80
C TYR A 319 17.24 -3.09 -6.37
N GLU A 320 16.20 -3.45 -5.62
CA GLU A 320 15.13 -4.35 -6.07
C GLU A 320 14.36 -3.77 -7.26
N ILE A 321 13.97 -2.50 -7.17
CA ILE A 321 13.25 -1.82 -8.25
C ILE A 321 14.12 -1.71 -9.51
N THR A 322 15.41 -1.38 -9.34
CA THR A 322 16.35 -1.30 -10.47
C THR A 322 16.59 -2.67 -11.10
N ALA A 323 16.78 -3.73 -10.30
CA ALA A 323 16.89 -5.11 -10.78
C ALA A 323 15.66 -5.53 -11.61
N GLY A 324 14.47 -5.23 -11.10
CA GLY A 324 13.22 -5.49 -11.81
C GLY A 324 13.15 -4.81 -13.18
N ARG A 325 13.54 -3.53 -13.26
CA ARG A 325 13.56 -2.77 -14.55
C ARG A 325 14.57 -3.32 -15.55
N LEU A 326 15.77 -3.68 -15.08
CA LEU A 326 16.81 -4.25 -15.94
C LEU A 326 16.36 -5.59 -16.50
N LEU A 327 15.83 -6.47 -15.65
CA LEU A 327 15.31 -7.78 -16.07
C LEU A 327 14.08 -7.66 -16.95
N ASP A 328 13.15 -6.72 -16.70
CA ASP A 328 12.02 -6.45 -17.58
C ASP A 328 12.49 -6.06 -18.99
N SER A 329 13.51 -5.19 -19.08
CA SER A 329 14.10 -4.76 -20.36
C SER A 329 14.73 -5.93 -21.12
N ILE A 330 15.50 -6.77 -20.42
CA ILE A 330 16.18 -7.92 -20.99
C ILE A 330 15.18 -8.98 -21.46
N ILE A 331 14.19 -9.32 -20.62
CA ILE A 331 13.18 -10.33 -20.93
C ILE A 331 12.28 -9.86 -22.09
N ALA A 332 11.98 -8.56 -22.18
CA ALA A 332 11.19 -8.00 -23.27
C ALA A 332 11.85 -8.16 -24.65
N ALA A 333 13.19 -8.26 -24.72
CA ALA A 333 13.91 -8.51 -25.96
C ALA A 333 13.67 -9.92 -26.55
N ARG A 334 13.22 -10.89 -25.72
CA ARG A 334 12.90 -12.29 -26.07
C ARG A 334 14.04 -13.15 -26.63
N THR A 335 15.13 -12.56 -27.10
CA THR A 335 16.29 -13.26 -27.67
C THR A 335 17.34 -13.64 -26.63
N ILE A 336 17.35 -12.94 -25.48
CA ILE A 336 18.39 -13.11 -24.46
C ILE A 336 18.12 -14.36 -23.63
N GLN A 337 19.10 -15.26 -23.62
CA GLN A 337 19.10 -16.53 -22.89
C GLN A 337 20.06 -16.52 -21.70
N ARG A 338 21.12 -15.68 -21.74
CA ARG A 338 22.11 -15.58 -20.67
C ARG A 338 22.44 -14.13 -20.35
N VAL A 339 22.60 -13.82 -19.07
CA VAL A 339 23.01 -12.49 -18.59
C VAL A 339 24.24 -12.65 -17.71
N PHE A 340 25.31 -11.95 -18.06
CA PHE A 340 26.50 -11.85 -17.22
C PHE A 340 26.36 -10.64 -16.30
N VAL A 341 26.38 -10.88 -14.99
CA VAL A 341 26.34 -9.82 -13.98
C VAL A 341 27.76 -9.62 -13.45
N CYS A 342 28.38 -8.51 -13.82
CA CYS A 342 29.77 -8.22 -13.53
C CYS A 342 29.88 -7.27 -12.33
N GLY A 343 30.48 -7.76 -11.25
CA GLY A 343 30.64 -7.05 -9.99
C GLY A 343 29.77 -7.61 -8.86
N THR A 344 30.08 -7.19 -7.64
CA THR A 344 29.49 -7.71 -6.39
C THR A 344 28.97 -6.55 -5.54
N SER A 345 27.81 -6.01 -5.93
CA SER A 345 27.11 -4.98 -5.16
C SER A 345 25.74 -5.50 -4.69
N GLN A 346 25.01 -4.70 -3.90
CA GLN A 346 23.62 -5.04 -3.55
C GLN A 346 22.73 -5.29 -4.78
N LEU A 347 23.06 -4.69 -5.94
CA LEU A 347 22.31 -4.93 -7.17
C LEU A 347 22.47 -6.37 -7.67
N THR A 348 23.65 -6.98 -7.49
CA THR A 348 23.91 -8.38 -7.87
C THR A 348 22.94 -9.31 -7.15
N LEU A 349 22.80 -9.14 -5.84
CA LEU A 349 21.88 -9.93 -5.01
C LEU A 349 20.42 -9.64 -5.36
N ALA A 350 20.07 -8.37 -5.61
CA ALA A 350 18.72 -7.99 -6.03
C ALA A 350 18.33 -8.61 -7.39
N LEU A 351 19.26 -8.74 -8.34
CA LEU A 351 19.03 -9.42 -9.62
C LEU A 351 18.77 -10.92 -9.43
N CYS A 352 19.56 -11.60 -8.58
CA CYS A 352 19.34 -13.01 -8.25
C CYS A 352 17.98 -13.23 -7.57
N ALA A 353 17.64 -12.38 -6.60
CA ALA A 353 16.39 -12.44 -5.87
C ALA A 353 15.16 -12.17 -6.76
N ASP A 354 15.20 -11.13 -7.60
CA ASP A 354 14.10 -10.81 -8.54
C ASP A 354 13.91 -11.92 -9.57
N LEU A 355 14.99 -12.50 -10.11
CA LEU A 355 14.89 -13.61 -11.05
C LEU A 355 14.30 -14.88 -10.40
N THR A 356 14.72 -15.20 -9.18
CA THR A 356 14.14 -16.31 -8.41
C THR A 356 12.66 -16.08 -8.12
N ARG A 357 12.28 -14.85 -7.74
CA ARG A 357 10.87 -14.49 -7.55
C ARG A 357 10.05 -14.67 -8.82
N ARG A 358 10.58 -14.26 -9.98
CA ARG A 358 9.92 -14.48 -11.28
C ARG A 358 9.77 -15.95 -11.62
N ALA A 359 10.78 -16.78 -11.31
CA ALA A 359 10.70 -18.22 -11.55
C ALA A 359 9.56 -18.84 -10.75
N LEU A 360 9.49 -18.54 -9.45
CA LEU A 360 8.40 -18.97 -8.59
C LEU A 360 7.01 -18.56 -9.10
N GLU A 361 6.88 -17.29 -9.50
CA GLU A 361 5.61 -16.78 -10.01
C GLU A 361 5.22 -17.43 -11.34
N ARG A 362 6.19 -17.74 -12.20
CA ARG A 362 5.97 -18.43 -13.47
C ARG A 362 5.61 -19.90 -13.28
N ASP A 363 6.20 -20.56 -12.29
CA ASP A 363 5.82 -21.93 -11.89
C ASP A 363 4.41 -21.96 -11.31
N PHE A 364 4.01 -20.92 -10.58
CA PHE A 364 2.65 -20.77 -10.10
C PHE A 364 1.66 -20.50 -11.24
N TYR A 365 1.98 -19.54 -12.11
CA TYR A 365 1.19 -19.21 -13.28
C TYR A 365 2.01 -18.44 -14.33
N SER A 366 2.14 -19.03 -15.51
CA SER A 366 2.73 -18.38 -16.68
C SER A 366 1.66 -18.10 -17.75
N PRO A 367 1.41 -16.83 -18.10
CA PRO A 367 0.63 -16.47 -19.27
C PRO A 367 1.17 -17.13 -20.55
N PRO A 368 0.30 -17.58 -21.47
CA PRO A 368 0.73 -18.18 -22.72
C PRO A 368 1.65 -17.26 -23.53
N GLY A 369 2.73 -17.81 -24.08
CA GLY A 369 3.66 -17.07 -24.94
C GLY A 369 4.66 -16.15 -24.20
N GLN A 370 4.80 -16.27 -22.88
CA GLN A 370 5.94 -15.66 -22.18
C GLN A 370 7.26 -16.31 -22.61
N PRO A 371 8.31 -15.51 -22.87
CA PRO A 371 9.66 -16.04 -23.14
C PRO A 371 10.24 -16.69 -21.87
N PRO A 372 11.15 -17.68 -21.99
CA PRO A 372 11.82 -18.28 -20.83
C PRO A 372 12.62 -17.23 -20.04
N LEU A 373 12.91 -17.52 -18.77
CA LEU A 373 13.80 -16.67 -17.98
C LEU A 373 15.25 -16.90 -18.45
N PRO A 374 16.08 -15.85 -18.54
CA PRO A 374 17.50 -16.03 -18.83
C PRO A 374 18.22 -16.68 -17.65
N ALA A 375 19.32 -17.38 -17.93
CA ALA A 375 20.29 -17.80 -16.91
C ALA A 375 21.17 -16.61 -16.49
N LEU A 376 21.57 -16.53 -15.22
CA LEU A 376 22.54 -15.56 -14.73
C LEU A 376 23.91 -16.20 -14.55
N THR A 377 24.96 -15.46 -14.87
CA THR A 377 26.33 -15.81 -14.51
C THR A 377 26.96 -14.62 -13.80
N LEU A 378 27.25 -14.79 -12.51
CA LEU A 378 27.93 -13.80 -11.69
C LEU A 378 29.43 -13.83 -12.02
N VAL A 379 30.04 -12.67 -12.28
CA VAL A 379 31.45 -12.57 -12.69
C VAL A 379 32.17 -11.55 -11.82
N GLU A 380 32.89 -12.03 -10.82
CA GLU A 380 33.81 -11.28 -9.95
C GLU A 380 34.64 -12.26 -9.12
N ARG A 381 35.77 -11.81 -8.55
CA ARG A 381 36.67 -12.65 -7.74
C ARG A 381 35.99 -13.40 -6.59
N ASN A 382 34.94 -12.83 -6.01
CA ASN A 382 34.14 -13.39 -4.91
C ASN A 382 32.67 -13.64 -5.31
N ALA A 383 32.44 -13.95 -6.59
CA ALA A 383 31.09 -14.24 -7.09
C ALA A 383 30.45 -15.49 -6.45
N ASP A 384 31.26 -16.43 -5.96
CA ASP A 384 30.85 -17.62 -5.20
C ASP A 384 30.21 -17.26 -3.86
N GLU A 385 30.81 -16.35 -3.09
CA GLU A 385 30.23 -15.85 -1.83
C GLU A 385 28.81 -15.30 -2.05
N TYR A 386 28.60 -14.54 -3.13
CA TYR A 386 27.31 -13.95 -3.47
C TYR A 386 26.27 -14.99 -3.93
N LEU A 387 26.72 -16.08 -4.54
CA LEU A 387 25.86 -17.20 -4.89
C LEU A 387 25.43 -17.99 -3.64
N GLU A 388 26.37 -18.30 -2.75
CA GLU A 388 26.09 -18.97 -1.46
C GLU A 388 25.11 -18.17 -0.61
N ASP A 389 25.33 -16.86 -0.54
CA ASP A 389 24.46 -15.91 0.11
C ASP A 389 23.03 -15.92 -0.46
N HIS A 390 22.91 -15.90 -1.79
CA HIS A 390 21.61 -15.99 -2.45
C HIS A 390 20.91 -17.34 -2.19
N GLU A 391 21.65 -18.45 -2.23
CA GLU A 391 21.12 -19.78 -1.93
C GLU A 391 20.64 -19.91 -0.48
N PHE A 392 21.40 -19.37 0.47
CA PHE A 392 21.01 -19.31 1.87
C PHE A 392 19.65 -18.62 2.02
N TYR A 393 19.43 -17.48 1.36
CA TYR A 393 18.13 -16.81 1.35
C TYR A 393 17.02 -17.63 0.73
N ARG A 394 17.28 -18.27 -0.42
CA ARG A 394 16.30 -19.14 -1.07
C ARG A 394 15.83 -20.25 -0.14
N GLN A 395 16.75 -20.83 0.64
CA GLN A 395 16.44 -21.86 1.62
C GLN A 395 15.63 -21.31 2.80
N GLN A 396 15.96 -20.12 3.32
CA GLN A 396 15.20 -19.48 4.40
C GLN A 396 13.76 -19.15 3.97
N ALA A 397 13.59 -18.57 2.78
CA ALA A 397 12.29 -18.33 2.16
C ALA A 397 11.54 -19.64 1.82
N GLY A 398 12.30 -20.75 1.71
CA GLY A 398 11.84 -22.11 1.44
C GLY A 398 11.08 -22.25 0.14
N PHE A 399 11.68 -21.72 -0.93
CA PHE A 399 11.21 -21.94 -2.29
C PHE A 399 11.28 -23.44 -2.63
N VAL A 400 10.20 -23.96 -3.21
CA VAL A 400 10.09 -25.36 -3.65
C VAL A 400 10.63 -25.55 -5.07
N SER A 401 10.69 -24.48 -5.86
CA SER A 401 11.21 -24.50 -7.23
C SER A 401 12.73 -24.62 -7.26
N ASP A 402 13.25 -25.42 -8.19
CA ASP A 402 14.67 -25.48 -8.56
C ASP A 402 15.21 -24.08 -8.93
N GLY A 403 14.31 -23.17 -9.35
CA GLY A 403 14.62 -21.78 -9.64
C GLY A 403 15.36 -21.59 -10.96
N PRO A 404 15.77 -20.36 -11.28
CA PRO A 404 16.57 -20.08 -12.46
C PRO A 404 18.00 -20.60 -12.30
N THR A 405 18.67 -20.92 -13.41
CA THR A 405 20.11 -21.22 -13.40
C THR A 405 20.89 -19.96 -13.07
N ILE A 406 21.62 -19.98 -11.95
CA ILE A 406 22.52 -18.92 -11.51
C ILE A 406 23.88 -19.54 -11.22
N ASP A 407 24.87 -19.21 -12.03
CA ASP A 407 26.25 -19.70 -11.91
C ASP A 407 27.18 -18.58 -11.43
N ALA A 408 28.35 -18.94 -10.90
CA ALA A 408 29.39 -18.00 -10.50
C ALA A 408 30.73 -18.30 -11.19
N VAL A 409 31.43 -17.23 -11.59
CA VAL A 409 32.79 -17.27 -12.15
C VAL A 409 33.68 -16.39 -11.27
N THR A 410 34.59 -17.03 -10.53
CA THR A 410 35.53 -16.42 -9.58
C THR A 410 36.73 -15.76 -10.27
N GLU A 411 36.46 -14.92 -11.26
CA GLU A 411 37.45 -14.12 -11.99
C GLU A 411 36.99 -12.67 -12.10
N ALA A 412 37.93 -11.72 -12.04
CA ALA A 412 37.59 -10.31 -12.23
C ALA A 412 37.00 -10.07 -13.64
N PRO A 413 35.95 -9.23 -13.79
CA PRO A 413 35.25 -8.98 -15.05
C PRO A 413 36.05 -8.06 -15.99
N THR A 414 37.28 -8.45 -16.30
CA THR A 414 38.15 -7.74 -17.24
C THR A 414 37.70 -8.01 -18.68
N VAL A 415 38.04 -7.12 -19.62
CA VAL A 415 37.73 -7.32 -21.05
C VAL A 415 38.22 -8.68 -21.57
N PRO A 416 39.46 -9.15 -21.28
CA PRO A 416 39.88 -10.51 -21.67
C PRO A 416 39.01 -11.63 -21.08
N THR A 417 38.67 -11.56 -19.78
CA THR A 417 37.79 -12.54 -19.12
C THR A 417 36.44 -12.59 -19.82
N MET A 418 35.83 -11.42 -20.04
CA MET A 418 34.52 -11.32 -20.68
C MET A 418 34.56 -11.79 -22.14
N LEU A 419 35.64 -11.52 -22.89
CA LEU A 419 35.79 -12.03 -24.26
C LEU A 419 35.88 -13.55 -24.32
N ARG A 420 36.52 -14.18 -23.33
CA ARG A 420 36.56 -15.64 -23.20
C ARG A 420 35.17 -16.19 -22.91
N LEU A 421 34.52 -15.69 -21.85
CA LEU A 421 33.19 -16.13 -21.45
C LEU A 421 32.13 -15.93 -22.54
N LEU A 422 32.19 -14.80 -23.26
CA LEU A 422 31.30 -14.50 -24.39
C LEU A 422 31.65 -15.29 -25.65
N GLY A 423 32.89 -15.75 -25.80
CA GLY A 423 33.31 -16.62 -26.91
C GLY A 423 32.83 -18.07 -26.75
N ASP A 424 32.56 -18.49 -25.51
CA ASP A 424 31.99 -19.81 -25.19
C ASP A 424 30.45 -19.85 -25.39
N VAL A 425 29.83 -18.71 -25.72
CA VAL A 425 28.37 -18.55 -25.93
C VAL A 425 28.09 -17.71 -27.18
N ASP A 426 26.81 -17.51 -27.52
CA ASP A 426 26.41 -16.59 -28.59
C ASP A 426 26.14 -15.17 -28.02
N PRO A 427 26.94 -14.14 -28.39
CA PRO A 427 26.73 -12.77 -27.96
C PRO A 427 25.35 -12.19 -28.35
N LEU A 428 24.72 -12.67 -29.43
CA LEU A 428 23.39 -12.21 -29.87
C LEU A 428 22.26 -12.66 -28.93
N THR A 429 22.53 -13.67 -28.10
CA THR A 429 21.61 -14.20 -27.07
C THR A 429 22.07 -13.86 -25.66
N SER A 430 23.07 -13.00 -25.52
CA SER A 430 23.69 -12.64 -24.25
C SER A 430 23.44 -11.17 -23.91
N ALA A 431 23.45 -10.84 -22.62
CA ALA A 431 23.49 -9.46 -22.14
C ALA A 431 24.53 -9.33 -21.02
N VAL A 432 25.07 -8.12 -20.83
CA VAL A 432 26.02 -7.82 -19.75
C VAL A 432 25.45 -6.71 -18.87
N ILE A 433 25.43 -6.91 -17.55
CA ILE A 433 25.10 -5.88 -16.55
C ILE A 433 26.35 -5.61 -15.72
N LEU A 434 26.84 -4.38 -15.77
CA LEU A 434 27.97 -3.91 -15.00
C LEU A 434 27.45 -3.15 -13.79
N VAL A 435 27.54 -3.76 -12.61
CA VAL A 435 26.91 -3.22 -11.39
C VAL A 435 27.79 -2.23 -10.62
N ASP A 436 29.08 -2.16 -10.95
CA ASP A 436 30.07 -1.30 -10.28
C ASP A 436 30.50 -0.11 -11.13
N SER A 437 30.70 1.05 -10.48
CA SER A 437 30.96 2.34 -11.14
C SER A 437 32.29 2.41 -11.90
N ASN A 438 33.25 1.56 -11.54
CA ASN A 438 34.56 1.48 -12.22
C ASN A 438 34.51 0.71 -13.55
N ALA A 439 33.36 0.14 -13.92
CA ALA A 439 33.20 -0.70 -15.10
C ALA A 439 32.91 0.06 -16.40
N SER A 440 32.85 1.41 -16.38
CA SER A 440 32.49 2.22 -17.56
C SER A 440 33.39 1.98 -18.78
N THR A 441 34.70 1.77 -18.54
CA THR A 441 35.67 1.46 -19.60
C THR A 441 35.49 0.05 -20.16
N THR A 442 35.14 -0.92 -19.32
CA THR A 442 34.82 -2.29 -19.74
C THR A 442 33.56 -2.30 -20.60
N GLY A 443 32.49 -1.63 -20.16
CA GLY A 443 31.24 -1.54 -20.91
C GLY A 443 31.40 -0.94 -22.30
N THR A 444 32.09 0.19 -22.41
CA THR A 444 32.38 0.83 -23.71
C THR A 444 33.19 -0.09 -24.63
N ARG A 445 34.19 -0.81 -24.09
CA ARG A 445 35.03 -1.72 -24.87
C ARG A 445 34.32 -2.99 -25.30
N LEU A 446 33.36 -3.48 -24.52
CA LEU A 446 32.50 -4.61 -24.86
C LEU A 446 31.49 -4.19 -25.93
N ALA A 447 30.78 -3.08 -25.74
CA ALA A 447 29.82 -2.58 -26.71
C ALA A 447 30.46 -2.23 -28.07
N ALA A 448 31.71 -1.75 -28.08
CA ALA A 448 32.45 -1.52 -29.33
C ALA A 448 32.82 -2.82 -30.08
N ARG A 449 32.92 -3.96 -29.39
CA ARG A 449 33.26 -5.28 -29.98
C ARG A 449 32.02 -6.09 -30.33
N PHE A 450 30.96 -5.94 -29.56
CA PHE A 450 29.68 -6.62 -29.73
C PHE A 450 28.56 -5.57 -29.83
N PRO A 451 28.44 -4.88 -30.99
CA PRO A 451 27.54 -3.75 -31.12
C PRO A 451 26.06 -4.11 -30.94
N ASP A 452 25.68 -5.36 -31.25
CA ASP A 452 24.31 -5.87 -31.15
C ASP A 452 23.99 -6.57 -29.82
N MET A 453 24.95 -6.62 -28.88
CA MET A 453 24.76 -7.21 -27.55
C MET A 453 24.36 -6.11 -26.55
N PRO A 454 23.22 -6.24 -25.83
CA PRO A 454 22.86 -5.30 -24.78
C PRO A 454 23.91 -5.24 -23.67
N VAL A 455 24.39 -4.04 -23.35
CA VAL A 455 25.30 -3.79 -22.23
C VAL A 455 24.69 -2.71 -21.34
N TYR A 456 24.45 -3.04 -20.07
CA TYR A 456 23.92 -2.11 -19.08
C TYR A 456 25.05 -1.71 -18.14
N ALA A 457 25.30 -0.42 -17.97
CA ALA A 457 26.36 0.08 -17.11
C ALA A 457 25.81 1.06 -16.06
N TRP A 458 26.10 0.79 -14.80
CA TRP A 458 25.76 1.74 -13.74
C TRP A 458 26.55 3.04 -13.88
N ASP A 459 25.85 4.17 -13.84
CA ASP A 459 26.44 5.50 -13.79
C ASP A 459 25.74 6.36 -12.72
N LEU A 460 26.53 6.96 -11.83
CA LEU A 460 26.05 7.83 -10.76
C LEU A 460 25.39 9.11 -11.32
N ASN A 461 25.82 9.55 -12.51
CA ASN A 461 25.32 10.77 -13.16
C ASN A 461 24.15 10.52 -14.11
N ALA A 462 23.74 9.25 -14.32
CA ALA A 462 22.60 8.95 -15.18
C ALA A 462 21.29 9.43 -14.53
N HIS A 463 20.48 10.16 -15.29
CA HIS A 463 19.13 10.54 -14.87
C HIS A 463 18.10 9.56 -15.42
N ALA A 464 17.07 9.24 -14.62
CA ALA A 464 15.99 8.31 -15.02
C ALA A 464 15.27 8.72 -16.33
N ALA A 465 15.32 10.01 -16.70
CA ALA A 465 14.77 10.53 -17.95
C ALA A 465 15.68 10.30 -19.19
N ASP A 466 16.96 9.96 -18.98
CA ASP A 466 17.96 9.74 -20.03
C ASP A 466 18.23 8.24 -20.30
N GLU A 467 17.63 7.33 -19.51
CA GLU A 467 17.81 5.87 -19.66
C GLU A 467 17.31 5.34 -21.02
N ASP A 468 16.33 6.01 -21.65
CA ASP A 468 15.76 5.59 -22.94
C ASP A 468 16.43 6.26 -24.16
N SER A 469 17.42 7.15 -23.99
CA SER A 469 17.82 8.10 -25.06
C SER A 469 19.32 8.18 -25.39
N SER A 470 20.23 7.52 -24.64
CA SER A 470 21.69 7.65 -24.88
C SER A 470 22.41 6.34 -25.18
N GLN A 471 22.17 5.78 -26.38
CA GLN A 471 23.06 4.76 -26.97
C GLN A 471 24.27 5.44 -27.60
N ILE A 472 25.38 5.56 -26.85
CA ILE A 472 26.59 6.25 -27.34
C ILE A 472 27.47 5.31 -28.19
N VAL A 473 27.58 4.04 -27.81
CA VAL A 473 28.37 3.01 -28.50
C VAL A 473 27.62 1.69 -28.49
N GLY A 474 27.27 1.15 -29.67
CA GLY A 474 26.48 -0.08 -29.77
C GLY A 474 25.16 0.01 -28.99
N LEU A 475 24.75 -1.10 -28.37
CA LEU A 475 23.62 -1.16 -27.44
C LEU A 475 24.01 -0.94 -25.97
N LEU A 476 25.02 -0.09 -25.70
CA LEU A 476 25.35 0.34 -24.34
C LEU A 476 24.29 1.30 -23.78
N GLN A 477 23.72 0.96 -22.64
CA GLN A 477 22.75 1.76 -21.89
C GLN A 477 23.28 2.04 -20.49
N THR A 478 23.29 3.32 -20.10
CA THR A 478 23.59 3.71 -18.72
C THR A 478 22.31 3.70 -17.88
N TYR A 479 22.42 3.31 -16.62
CA TYR A 479 21.29 3.33 -15.69
C TYR A 479 21.71 3.89 -14.32
N SER A 480 20.74 4.40 -13.57
CA SER A 480 20.93 4.79 -12.17
C SER A 480 20.06 3.96 -11.21
N LEU A 481 20.46 3.96 -9.94
CA LEU A 481 19.68 3.31 -8.88
C LEU A 481 18.50 4.22 -8.52
N ALA A 482 17.28 3.77 -8.78
CA ALA A 482 16.08 4.57 -8.60
C ALA A 482 14.93 3.79 -7.96
N LEU A 483 14.01 4.53 -7.32
CA LEU A 483 12.70 4.01 -6.87
C LEU A 483 11.61 4.18 -7.93
N ASP A 484 12.00 4.48 -9.17
CA ASP A 484 11.06 4.67 -10.27
C ASP A 484 10.65 3.33 -10.87
N THR A 485 9.36 3.13 -11.14
CA THR A 485 8.86 1.95 -11.83
C THR A 485 8.35 2.36 -13.19
N ARG A 486 8.77 1.66 -14.27
CA ARG A 486 8.40 2.02 -15.65
C ARG A 486 6.89 2.10 -15.90
N GLU A 487 6.09 1.36 -15.14
CA GLU A 487 4.62 1.36 -15.27
C GLU A 487 3.91 2.31 -14.31
N GLY A 488 4.62 3.04 -13.45
CA GLY A 488 4.04 3.81 -12.36
C GLY A 488 3.27 2.96 -11.34
N GLN A 489 3.40 1.63 -11.41
CA GLN A 489 2.84 0.70 -10.43
C GLN A 489 3.83 0.54 -9.29
N ILE A 490 3.38 0.80 -8.08
CA ILE A 490 4.17 0.51 -6.89
C ILE A 490 4.07 -0.99 -6.64
N GLN A 491 5.21 -1.65 -6.47
CA GLN A 491 5.23 -3.05 -6.10
C GLN A 491 4.67 -3.20 -4.69
N ASP A 492 3.48 -3.77 -4.59
CA ASP A 492 2.83 -4.22 -3.36
C ASP A 492 2.72 -5.74 -3.50
N ALA A 493 3.53 -6.49 -2.76
CA ALA A 493 3.60 -7.95 -2.80
C ALA A 493 2.20 -8.60 -2.68
N TRP A 494 1.30 -7.99 -1.90
CA TRP A 494 -0.05 -8.47 -1.71
C TRP A 494 -0.97 -8.18 -2.89
N GLU A 495 -0.76 -7.06 -3.59
CA GLU A 495 -1.44 -6.78 -4.86
C GLU A 495 -0.95 -7.71 -5.96
N ARG A 496 0.36 -7.98 -6.01
CA ARG A 496 0.96 -8.95 -6.94
C ARG A 496 0.43 -10.36 -6.69
N ALA A 497 0.36 -10.81 -5.44
CA ALA A 497 -0.23 -12.09 -5.06
C ALA A 497 -1.71 -12.17 -5.44
N ALA A 498 -2.52 -11.15 -5.11
CA ALA A 498 -3.93 -11.11 -5.47
C ALA A 498 -4.16 -11.17 -7.00
N ARG A 499 -3.31 -10.50 -7.78
CA ARG A 499 -3.33 -10.57 -9.25
C ARG A 499 -3.01 -11.97 -9.75
N LEU A 500 -1.91 -12.57 -9.28
CA LEU A 500 -1.48 -13.90 -9.74
C LEU A 500 -2.52 -14.97 -9.41
N ILE A 501 -3.05 -14.97 -8.19
CA ILE A 501 -4.11 -15.90 -7.76
C ILE A 501 -5.34 -15.77 -8.67
N HIS A 502 -5.74 -14.53 -8.98
CA HIS A 502 -6.88 -14.27 -9.88
C HIS A 502 -6.61 -14.73 -11.31
N GLU A 503 -5.45 -14.42 -11.87
CA GLU A 503 -5.10 -14.83 -13.23
C GLU A 503 -5.04 -16.36 -13.38
N ARG A 504 -4.51 -17.07 -12.38
CA ARG A 504 -4.55 -18.53 -12.33
C ARG A 504 -5.99 -19.05 -12.27
N TYR A 505 -6.84 -18.45 -11.46
CA TYR A 505 -8.26 -18.78 -11.42
C TYR A 505 -8.94 -18.61 -12.78
N VAL A 506 -8.70 -17.47 -13.47
CA VAL A 506 -9.27 -17.24 -14.81
C VAL A 506 -8.79 -18.30 -15.80
N ALA A 507 -7.54 -18.76 -15.69
CA ALA A 507 -6.98 -19.79 -16.55
C ALA A 507 -7.55 -21.20 -16.28
N THR A 508 -8.08 -21.47 -15.08
CA THR A 508 -8.73 -22.76 -14.76
C THR A 508 -10.22 -22.80 -15.10
N VAL A 509 -10.84 -21.65 -15.40
CA VAL A 509 -12.23 -21.60 -15.86
C VAL A 509 -12.33 -22.20 -17.26
N ASP A 510 -13.22 -23.19 -17.42
CA ASP A 510 -13.51 -23.83 -18.70
C ASP A 510 -13.88 -22.78 -19.77
N PRO A 511 -13.14 -22.69 -20.90
CA PRO A 511 -13.43 -21.73 -21.96
C PRO A 511 -14.83 -21.87 -22.58
N SER A 512 -15.46 -23.05 -22.44
CA SER A 512 -16.81 -23.31 -22.95
C SER A 512 -17.92 -22.75 -22.05
N TRP A 513 -17.61 -22.35 -20.81
CA TRP A 513 -18.58 -21.79 -19.88
C TRP A 513 -18.71 -20.26 -20.07
N PRO A 514 -19.92 -19.68 -19.92
CA PRO A 514 -20.09 -18.23 -19.98
C PRO A 514 -19.23 -17.54 -18.90
N ARG A 515 -18.28 -16.70 -19.33
CA ARG A 515 -17.47 -15.91 -18.40
C ARG A 515 -18.34 -14.87 -17.71
N GLY A 516 -18.47 -15.01 -16.39
CA GLY A 516 -19.08 -13.98 -15.55
C GLY A 516 -18.19 -12.72 -15.46
N PRO A 517 -18.73 -11.60 -14.95
CA PRO A 517 -17.98 -10.34 -14.81
C PRO A 517 -16.78 -10.43 -13.85
N ALA A 518 -16.72 -11.48 -13.03
CA ALA A 518 -15.60 -11.79 -12.14
C ALA A 518 -14.55 -12.73 -12.76
N ALA A 519 -14.77 -13.27 -13.96
CA ALA A 519 -13.92 -14.27 -14.61
C ALA A 519 -13.28 -13.71 -15.90
N VAL A 520 -12.73 -12.50 -15.79
CA VAL A 520 -12.00 -11.81 -16.87
C VAL A 520 -10.56 -11.49 -16.42
N PRO A 521 -9.61 -11.29 -17.36
CA PRO A 521 -8.24 -10.93 -17.02
C PRO A 521 -8.16 -9.72 -16.07
N TRP A 522 -7.13 -9.64 -15.24
CA TRP A 522 -7.00 -8.62 -14.20
C TRP A 522 -7.12 -7.21 -14.75
N THR A 523 -6.53 -6.94 -15.92
CA THR A 523 -6.54 -5.64 -16.62
C THR A 523 -7.93 -5.16 -17.01
N GLU A 524 -8.85 -6.09 -17.26
CA GLU A 524 -10.26 -5.85 -17.62
C GLU A 524 -11.20 -5.91 -16.41
N LEU A 525 -10.74 -6.52 -15.31
CA LEU A 525 -11.52 -6.73 -14.10
C LEU A 525 -11.95 -5.41 -13.45
N ASP A 526 -13.23 -5.29 -13.10
CA ASP A 526 -13.75 -4.11 -12.39
C ASP A 526 -13.09 -3.94 -11.02
N GLU A 527 -12.93 -2.69 -10.59
CA GLU A 527 -12.26 -2.33 -9.34
C GLU A 527 -12.96 -2.93 -8.11
N PHE A 528 -14.27 -3.18 -8.17
CA PHE A 528 -14.97 -3.93 -7.13
C PHE A 528 -14.41 -5.36 -6.94
N TYR A 529 -14.16 -6.09 -8.04
CA TYR A 529 -13.65 -7.45 -7.95
C TYR A 529 -12.16 -7.48 -7.60
N ARG A 530 -11.35 -6.56 -8.16
CA ARG A 530 -9.95 -6.38 -7.71
C ARG A 530 -9.88 -6.08 -6.21
N GLY A 531 -10.79 -5.23 -5.73
CA GLY A 531 -10.94 -4.93 -4.30
C GLY A 531 -11.31 -6.15 -3.46
N SER A 532 -12.18 -7.03 -3.97
CA SER A 532 -12.53 -8.31 -3.33
C SER A 532 -11.33 -9.27 -3.27
N ASN A 533 -10.53 -9.37 -4.33
CA ASN A 533 -9.33 -10.22 -4.35
C ASN A 533 -8.26 -9.72 -3.37
N ARG A 534 -7.99 -8.40 -3.35
CA ARG A 534 -7.09 -7.79 -2.37
C ARG A 534 -7.56 -7.99 -0.93
N ARG A 535 -8.88 -7.93 -0.69
CA ARG A 535 -9.48 -8.19 0.61
C ARG A 535 -9.22 -9.63 1.06
N GLN A 536 -9.49 -10.61 0.20
CA GLN A 536 -9.31 -12.03 0.51
C GLN A 536 -7.87 -12.34 0.96
N VAL A 537 -6.86 -11.85 0.23
CA VAL A 537 -5.45 -12.03 0.61
C VAL A 537 -5.15 -11.41 1.98
N ARG A 538 -5.58 -10.18 2.23
CA ARG A 538 -5.33 -9.50 3.52
C ARG A 538 -6.09 -10.15 4.69
N ASN A 539 -7.31 -10.60 4.44
CA ASN A 539 -8.11 -11.28 5.45
C ASN A 539 -7.49 -12.63 5.81
N ALA A 540 -6.93 -13.36 4.83
CA ALA A 540 -6.17 -14.57 5.10
C ALA A 540 -4.99 -14.34 6.06
N LEU A 541 -4.23 -13.24 5.87
CA LEU A 541 -3.16 -12.87 6.80
C LEU A 541 -3.67 -12.69 8.23
N TRP A 542 -4.81 -12.01 8.40
CA TRP A 542 -5.42 -11.79 9.71
C TRP A 542 -5.95 -13.08 10.34
N MET A 543 -6.72 -13.87 9.59
CA MET A 543 -7.35 -15.10 10.08
C MET A 543 -6.31 -16.10 10.58
N VAL A 544 -5.23 -16.30 9.83
CA VAL A 544 -4.15 -17.22 10.19
C VAL A 544 -3.49 -16.85 11.52
N GLU A 545 -3.28 -15.57 11.79
CA GLU A 545 -2.70 -15.14 13.07
C GLU A 545 -3.72 -15.15 14.21
N GLN A 546 -4.89 -14.54 13.98
CA GLN A 546 -5.83 -14.22 15.05
C GLN A 546 -6.79 -15.35 15.39
N ILE A 547 -7.07 -16.23 14.43
CA ILE A 547 -7.96 -17.38 14.63
C ILE A 547 -7.15 -18.65 14.79
N ALA A 548 -6.21 -18.93 13.88
CA ALA A 548 -5.45 -20.18 13.93
C ALA A 548 -4.24 -20.15 14.88
N GLY A 549 -3.84 -18.99 15.40
CA GLY A 549 -2.68 -18.89 16.28
C GLY A 549 -1.36 -19.24 15.58
N HIS A 550 -1.29 -18.97 14.28
CA HIS A 550 -0.07 -19.11 13.49
C HIS A 550 0.70 -17.78 13.45
N THR A 551 1.93 -17.85 13.00
CA THR A 551 2.79 -16.73 12.66
C THR A 551 3.23 -16.86 11.21
N TRP A 552 3.29 -15.75 10.49
CA TRP A 552 3.86 -15.70 9.15
C TRP A 552 5.39 -15.47 9.20
N ASN A 553 6.01 -15.30 10.39
CA ASN A 553 7.47 -15.29 10.52
C ASN A 553 8.02 -16.70 10.38
N THR A 554 8.76 -16.91 9.30
CA THR A 554 9.32 -18.22 8.95
C THR A 554 10.84 -18.22 8.95
N TRP A 555 11.47 -17.14 9.43
CA TRP A 555 12.91 -17.05 9.54
C TRP A 555 13.44 -18.14 10.48
N GLY A 556 14.51 -18.82 10.06
CA GLY A 556 15.22 -19.81 10.87
C GLY A 556 14.61 -21.21 10.92
N SER A 557 13.47 -21.48 10.26
CA SER A 557 12.92 -22.84 10.16
C SER A 557 12.64 -23.20 8.70
N PRO A 558 13.44 -24.13 8.12
CA PRO A 558 13.17 -24.68 6.79
C PRO A 558 11.75 -25.27 6.71
N PRO A 559 11.03 -25.12 5.59
CA PRO A 559 9.66 -25.59 5.51
C PRO A 559 9.56 -27.11 5.49
N ALA A 560 8.48 -27.65 6.01
CA ALA A 560 7.99 -28.97 5.59
C ALA A 560 7.66 -28.91 4.09
N GLN A 561 8.29 -29.75 3.28
CA GLN A 561 7.96 -29.86 1.86
C GLN A 561 6.61 -30.57 1.73
N LEU A 562 5.65 -29.90 1.11
CA LEU A 562 4.36 -30.49 0.75
C LEU A 562 4.33 -30.63 -0.76
N SER A 563 4.08 -31.85 -1.26
CA SER A 563 3.96 -32.08 -2.70
C SER A 563 2.69 -31.45 -3.25
N GLY A 564 2.77 -30.90 -4.47
CA GLY A 564 1.60 -30.42 -5.19
C GLY A 564 0.62 -31.54 -5.57
N SER A 565 1.09 -32.78 -5.73
CA SER A 565 0.23 -33.95 -5.98
C SER A 565 -0.63 -34.26 -4.76
N ASP A 566 0.00 -34.34 -3.59
CA ASP A 566 -0.66 -34.71 -2.34
C ASP A 566 -1.76 -33.69 -2.01
N MET A 567 -1.48 -32.40 -2.23
CA MET A 567 -2.46 -31.34 -2.04
C MET A 567 -3.62 -31.37 -3.04
N ALA A 568 -3.39 -31.79 -4.29
CA ALA A 568 -4.42 -31.81 -5.33
C ALA A 568 -5.45 -32.94 -5.09
N ASP A 569 -5.00 -34.07 -4.56
CA ASP A 569 -5.82 -35.26 -4.35
C ASP A 569 -6.54 -35.25 -2.99
N SER A 570 -6.07 -34.48 -2.00
CA SER A 570 -6.68 -34.39 -0.67
C SER A 570 -7.94 -33.49 -0.63
N PRO A 571 -8.96 -33.83 0.19
CA PRO A 571 -10.10 -32.96 0.49
C PRO A 571 -9.69 -31.62 1.15
N PRO A 572 -10.51 -30.55 1.05
CA PRO A 572 -10.13 -29.22 1.55
C PRO A 572 -9.74 -29.13 3.03
N LEU A 573 -10.39 -29.89 3.92
CA LEU A 573 -10.04 -29.91 5.34
C LEU A 573 -8.70 -30.62 5.60
N GLU A 574 -8.41 -31.66 4.82
CA GLU A 574 -7.14 -32.39 4.91
C GLU A 574 -5.99 -31.53 4.37
N GLN A 575 -6.21 -30.79 3.27
CA GLN A 575 -5.26 -29.78 2.78
C GLN A 575 -4.93 -28.75 3.87
N LEU A 576 -5.93 -28.27 4.61
CA LEU A 576 -5.73 -27.33 5.72
C LEU A 576 -4.95 -27.99 6.87
N ALA A 577 -5.25 -29.24 7.21
CA ALA A 577 -4.52 -30.00 8.24
C ALA A 577 -3.04 -30.22 7.85
N LEU A 578 -2.75 -30.55 6.59
CA LEU A 578 -1.38 -30.66 6.06
C LEU A 578 -0.62 -29.34 6.15
N MET A 579 -1.31 -28.21 6.04
CA MET A 579 -0.73 -26.87 6.26
C MET A 579 -0.65 -26.47 7.75
N GLY A 580 -1.04 -27.35 8.67
CA GLY A 580 -0.95 -27.17 10.12
C GLY A 580 -2.19 -26.57 10.78
N PHE A 581 -3.31 -26.45 10.06
CA PHE A 581 -4.55 -25.89 10.60
C PHE A 581 -5.47 -27.00 11.09
N ASP A 582 -5.77 -27.02 12.40
CA ASP A 582 -6.74 -27.94 12.96
C ASP A 582 -8.18 -27.66 12.46
N HIS A 583 -9.06 -28.64 12.64
CA HIS A 583 -10.44 -28.59 12.16
C HIS A 583 -11.23 -27.38 12.69
N TYR A 584 -11.07 -27.04 13.96
CA TYR A 584 -11.80 -25.93 14.58
C TYR A 584 -11.32 -24.60 14.03
N SER A 585 -10.01 -24.41 13.92
CA SER A 585 -9.40 -23.23 13.31
C SER A 585 -9.82 -23.09 11.85
N ALA A 586 -9.81 -24.17 11.07
CA ALA A 586 -10.22 -24.19 9.67
C ALA A 586 -11.67 -23.70 9.48
N LEU A 587 -12.62 -24.22 10.26
CA LEU A 587 -14.02 -23.79 10.21
C LEU A 587 -14.21 -22.33 10.65
N SER A 588 -13.53 -21.93 11.71
CA SER A 588 -13.59 -20.57 12.25
C SER A 588 -13.05 -19.54 11.24
N MET A 589 -11.96 -19.87 10.53
CA MET A 589 -11.45 -19.05 9.44
C MET A 589 -12.40 -19.01 8.25
N ALA A 590 -12.98 -20.14 7.84
CA ALA A 590 -13.94 -20.17 6.73
C ALA A 590 -15.17 -19.29 7.01
N LYS A 591 -15.65 -19.31 8.27
CA LYS A 591 -16.70 -18.40 8.75
C LYS A 591 -16.30 -16.94 8.64
N ALA A 592 -15.13 -16.59 9.16
CA ALA A 592 -14.65 -15.21 9.15
C ALA A 592 -14.47 -14.66 7.72
N GLU A 593 -13.96 -15.47 6.77
CA GLU A 593 -13.87 -15.07 5.37
C GLU A 593 -15.25 -14.85 4.74
N HIS A 594 -16.22 -15.74 5.01
CA HIS A 594 -17.59 -15.59 4.49
C HIS A 594 -18.26 -14.31 5.01
N GLU A 595 -18.11 -14.02 6.31
CA GLU A 595 -18.66 -12.82 6.92
C GLU A 595 -18.01 -11.53 6.38
N ASP A 596 -16.69 -11.53 6.19
CA ASP A 596 -15.96 -10.40 5.61
C ASP A 596 -16.35 -10.18 4.13
N TRP A 597 -16.44 -11.25 3.35
CA TRP A 597 -16.95 -11.22 1.97
C TRP A 597 -18.37 -10.65 1.90
N CYS A 598 -19.29 -11.15 2.74
CA CYS A 598 -20.66 -10.64 2.83
C CYS A 598 -20.70 -9.14 3.17
N ARG A 599 -19.87 -8.70 4.13
CA ARG A 599 -19.76 -7.30 4.55
C ARG A 599 -19.25 -6.42 3.41
N TYR A 600 -18.24 -6.88 2.67
CA TYR A 600 -17.70 -6.19 1.51
C TYR A 600 -18.74 -6.00 0.41
N TYR A 601 -19.47 -7.06 0.07
CA TYR A 601 -20.53 -7.02 -0.95
C TYR A 601 -21.67 -6.07 -0.54
N ARG A 602 -22.19 -6.21 0.68
CA ARG A 602 -23.27 -5.34 1.20
C ARG A 602 -22.86 -3.86 1.24
N ARG A 603 -21.62 -3.56 1.67
CA ARG A 603 -21.09 -2.17 1.65
C ARG A 603 -21.03 -1.57 0.25
N ASN A 604 -20.88 -2.41 -0.78
CA ASN A 604 -20.87 -2.00 -2.18
C ASN A 604 -22.25 -2.08 -2.87
N GLY A 605 -23.31 -2.23 -2.07
CA GLY A 605 -24.70 -2.17 -2.53
C GLY A 605 -25.27 -3.49 -3.03
N TRP A 606 -24.57 -4.61 -2.83
CA TRP A 606 -25.10 -5.93 -3.15
C TRP A 606 -26.13 -6.41 -2.14
N LYS A 607 -27.09 -7.20 -2.61
CA LYS A 607 -28.19 -7.73 -1.81
C LYS A 607 -28.36 -9.22 -2.05
N TYR A 608 -28.88 -9.91 -1.04
CA TYR A 608 -29.32 -11.28 -1.19
C TYR A 608 -30.50 -11.38 -2.17
N GLY A 609 -30.51 -12.42 -2.99
CA GLY A 609 -31.65 -12.80 -3.81
C GLY A 609 -31.32 -14.02 -4.67
N THR A 610 -32.36 -14.75 -5.05
CA THR A 610 -32.30 -15.93 -5.92
C THR A 610 -33.32 -15.76 -7.05
N PRO A 611 -32.93 -15.91 -8.33
CA PRO A 611 -31.59 -16.28 -8.82
C PRO A 611 -30.56 -15.13 -8.69
N ARG A 612 -29.28 -15.48 -8.77
CA ARG A 612 -28.16 -14.52 -8.85
C ARG A 612 -28.30 -13.64 -10.10
N ASP A 613 -28.08 -12.33 -9.93
CA ASP A 613 -28.04 -11.34 -11.02
C ASP A 613 -27.01 -10.25 -10.71
N ASP A 614 -25.80 -10.41 -11.26
CA ASP A 614 -24.69 -9.50 -11.02
C ASP A 614 -24.94 -8.08 -11.57
N SER A 615 -25.73 -7.95 -12.63
CA SER A 615 -26.06 -6.64 -13.24
C SER A 615 -26.91 -5.77 -12.30
N ARG A 616 -27.73 -6.42 -11.48
CA ARG A 616 -28.58 -5.81 -10.45
C ARG A 616 -27.97 -5.89 -9.05
N LYS A 617 -26.73 -6.38 -8.92
CA LYS A 617 -26.03 -6.63 -7.66
C LYS A 617 -26.79 -7.56 -6.71
N ILE A 618 -27.36 -8.63 -7.24
CA ILE A 618 -28.08 -9.67 -6.50
C ILE A 618 -27.20 -10.92 -6.45
N HIS A 619 -26.88 -11.40 -5.25
CA HIS A 619 -26.06 -12.60 -5.07
C HIS A 619 -26.73 -13.58 -4.09
N ASP A 620 -26.89 -14.82 -4.53
CA ASP A 620 -27.57 -15.92 -3.83
C ASP A 620 -26.84 -16.41 -2.57
N LYS A 621 -25.51 -16.34 -2.54
CA LYS A 621 -24.69 -16.71 -1.38
C LYS A 621 -24.56 -15.63 -0.28
N LEU A 622 -25.25 -14.49 -0.37
CA LEU A 622 -25.20 -13.44 0.67
C LEU A 622 -26.05 -13.75 1.92
N VAL A 623 -25.87 -14.96 2.46
CA VAL A 623 -26.60 -15.53 3.59
C VAL A 623 -25.80 -15.47 4.89
N ASP A 624 -26.46 -15.72 6.02
CA ASP A 624 -25.82 -15.90 7.32
C ASP A 624 -24.98 -17.19 7.36
N TRP A 625 -23.94 -17.24 8.20
CA TRP A 625 -23.10 -18.43 8.33
C TRP A 625 -23.89 -19.69 8.73
N SER A 626 -24.94 -19.56 9.56
CA SER A 626 -25.80 -20.70 9.94
C SER A 626 -26.43 -21.42 8.73
N VAL A 627 -26.69 -20.69 7.63
CA VAL A 627 -27.18 -21.28 6.37
C VAL A 627 -26.06 -21.99 5.61
N VAL A 628 -24.85 -21.45 5.65
CA VAL A 628 -23.66 -22.08 5.05
C VAL A 628 -23.33 -23.39 5.78
N GLU A 629 -23.33 -23.36 7.11
CA GLU A 629 -23.00 -24.49 7.97
C GLU A 629 -24.02 -25.64 7.85
N SER A 630 -25.30 -25.32 7.68
CA SER A 630 -26.36 -26.32 7.50
C SER A 630 -26.46 -26.91 6.09
N ASN A 631 -25.73 -26.36 5.11
CA ASN A 631 -25.72 -26.84 3.73
C ASN A 631 -24.33 -27.38 3.34
N PRO A 632 -24.17 -28.70 3.15
CA PRO A 632 -22.87 -29.31 2.83
C PRO A 632 -22.16 -28.73 1.61
N ASP A 633 -22.91 -28.33 0.57
CA ASP A 633 -22.32 -27.77 -0.65
C ASP A 633 -21.77 -26.36 -0.41
N LEU A 634 -22.50 -25.53 0.34
CA LEU A 634 -22.04 -24.19 0.71
C LEU A 634 -20.84 -24.25 1.66
N LEU A 635 -20.90 -25.14 2.66
CA LEU A 635 -19.80 -25.35 3.60
C LEU A 635 -18.54 -25.81 2.89
N ASN A 636 -18.65 -26.84 2.04
CA ASN A 636 -17.51 -27.35 1.26
C ASN A 636 -16.95 -26.28 0.31
N ALA A 637 -17.80 -25.47 -0.31
CA ALA A 637 -17.34 -24.35 -1.15
C ALA A 637 -16.56 -23.29 -0.35
N ALA A 638 -17.02 -22.94 0.87
CA ALA A 638 -16.34 -21.98 1.73
C ALA A 638 -14.96 -22.51 2.18
N ILE A 639 -14.89 -23.75 2.65
CA ILE A 639 -13.63 -24.38 3.09
C ILE A 639 -12.66 -24.54 1.91
N ARG A 640 -13.15 -24.97 0.74
CA ARG A 640 -12.35 -25.07 -0.49
C ARG A 640 -11.75 -23.73 -0.91
N SER A 641 -12.53 -22.65 -0.83
CA SER A 641 -12.03 -21.31 -1.13
C SER A 641 -10.90 -20.88 -0.18
N LEU A 642 -11.03 -21.19 1.11
CA LEU A 642 -10.01 -20.90 2.11
C LEU A 642 -8.73 -21.72 1.84
N ALA A 643 -8.87 -23.05 1.68
CA ALA A 643 -7.76 -23.95 1.40
C ALA A 643 -7.00 -23.53 0.14
N ALA A 644 -7.71 -23.24 -0.95
CA ALA A 644 -7.10 -22.77 -2.20
C ALA A 644 -6.35 -21.44 -2.05
N THR A 645 -6.87 -20.51 -1.25
CA THR A 645 -6.22 -19.21 -1.00
C THR A 645 -4.91 -19.41 -0.22
N LEU A 646 -4.96 -20.16 0.88
CA LEU A 646 -3.79 -20.41 1.74
C LEU A 646 -2.72 -21.24 1.01
N TRP A 647 -3.16 -22.22 0.22
CA TRP A 647 -2.26 -22.99 -0.63
C TRP A 647 -1.61 -22.11 -1.70
N SER A 648 -2.37 -21.24 -2.36
CA SER A 648 -1.80 -20.33 -3.35
C SER A 648 -0.78 -19.36 -2.75
N LEU A 649 -1.05 -18.82 -1.55
CA LEU A 649 -0.09 -18.00 -0.82
C LEU A 649 1.19 -18.78 -0.53
N ARG A 650 1.08 -20.04 -0.08
CA ARG A 650 2.23 -20.92 0.16
C ARG A 650 3.05 -21.16 -1.11
N GLN A 651 2.39 -21.43 -2.24
CA GLN A 651 3.08 -21.63 -3.53
C GLN A 651 3.77 -20.35 -4.03
N LEU A 652 3.28 -19.17 -3.66
CA LEU A 652 3.91 -17.88 -3.92
C LEU A 652 5.02 -17.52 -2.90
N GLY A 653 5.35 -18.43 -1.98
CA GLY A 653 6.39 -18.26 -0.98
C GLY A 653 5.94 -17.58 0.32
N TYR A 654 4.64 -17.30 0.49
CA TYR A 654 4.08 -16.78 1.75
C TYR A 654 3.54 -17.93 2.58
N ARG A 655 4.28 -18.35 3.61
CA ARG A 655 3.88 -19.47 4.48
C ARG A 655 3.68 -19.01 5.91
N SER A 656 2.80 -19.70 6.62
CA SER A 656 2.66 -19.57 8.06
C SER A 656 3.10 -20.85 8.76
N ARG A 657 3.36 -20.74 10.06
CA ARG A 657 3.62 -21.87 10.97
C ARG A 657 2.89 -21.65 12.29
N PRO A 658 2.57 -22.69 13.07
CA PRO A 658 2.04 -22.51 14.43
C PRO A 658 2.95 -21.60 15.27
N LEU A 659 2.37 -20.62 15.98
CA LEU A 659 3.14 -19.73 16.86
C LEU A 659 3.72 -20.49 18.05
N TRP A 660 2.92 -21.39 18.62
CA TRP A 660 3.31 -22.29 19.70
C TRP A 660 3.89 -23.56 19.09
N GLN A 661 5.18 -23.81 19.35
CA GLN A 661 5.87 -25.00 18.89
C GLN A 661 5.99 -26.02 20.02
N SER A 662 5.99 -27.30 19.68
CA SER A 662 6.17 -28.36 20.66
C SER A 662 7.65 -28.59 20.94
N PHE A 663 8.00 -28.62 22.22
CA PHE A 663 9.33 -28.95 22.70
C PHE A 663 9.28 -30.10 23.69
N THR A 664 10.37 -30.86 23.75
CA THR A 664 10.60 -31.84 24.81
C THR A 664 11.53 -31.21 25.84
N ARG A 665 11.23 -31.42 27.13
CA ARG A 665 12.14 -31.02 28.20
C ARG A 665 13.41 -31.87 28.15
N VAL A 666 14.57 -31.24 28.22
CA VAL A 666 15.88 -31.91 28.18
C VAL A 666 16.78 -31.46 29.33
N GLY A 667 17.88 -32.19 29.49
CA GLY A 667 18.84 -31.97 30.58
C GLY A 667 18.50 -32.72 31.86
N THR A 668 19.47 -32.70 32.77
CA THR A 668 19.47 -33.43 34.03
C THR A 668 19.56 -32.44 35.18
N VAL A 669 18.85 -32.70 36.27
CA VAL A 669 18.88 -31.93 37.51
C VAL A 669 19.32 -32.81 38.68
N VAL A 670 19.76 -32.20 39.76
CA VAL A 670 19.83 -32.86 41.07
C VAL A 670 18.52 -32.55 41.80
N ALA A 671 17.89 -33.56 42.40
CA ALA A 671 16.67 -33.32 43.17
C ALA A 671 16.61 -34.18 44.42
N GLU A 672 16.15 -33.57 45.51
CA GLU A 672 15.96 -34.21 46.81
C GLU A 672 14.55 -33.92 47.32
N GLN A 673 13.82 -34.95 47.73
CA GLN A 673 12.52 -34.77 48.36
C GLN A 673 12.71 -34.27 49.80
N ARG A 674 12.04 -33.17 50.15
CA ARG A 674 12.15 -32.58 51.49
C ARG A 674 10.95 -32.92 52.34
N ASN A 675 11.19 -33.48 53.52
CA ASN A 675 10.14 -33.92 54.44
C ASN A 675 9.65 -32.83 55.40
N VAL A 676 10.10 -31.59 55.24
CA VAL A 676 9.69 -30.43 56.04
C VAL A 676 9.36 -29.25 55.10
N PRO A 677 8.38 -28.39 55.46
CA PRO A 677 8.10 -27.21 54.66
C PRO A 677 9.32 -26.29 54.62
N TRP A 678 9.56 -25.65 53.49
CA TRP A 678 10.72 -24.78 53.29
C TRP A 678 10.39 -23.63 52.36
N THR A 679 11.24 -22.60 52.38
CA THR A 679 11.09 -21.43 51.53
C THR A 679 12.34 -21.20 50.70
N TRP A 680 12.16 -20.61 49.52
CA TRP A 680 13.24 -20.16 48.65
C TRP A 680 12.85 -18.86 47.97
N GLU A 681 13.82 -18.10 47.48
CA GLU A 681 13.56 -16.88 46.73
C GLU A 681 13.60 -17.18 45.23
N SER A 682 12.53 -16.81 44.52
CA SER A 682 12.49 -16.85 43.06
C SER A 682 13.43 -15.83 42.44
N ASP A 683 13.78 -16.03 41.16
CA ASP A 683 14.60 -15.08 40.39
C ASP A 683 13.96 -13.67 40.33
N SER A 684 12.63 -13.59 40.49
CA SER A 684 11.85 -12.34 40.60
C SER A 684 11.87 -11.69 42.00
N GLY A 685 12.56 -12.29 42.99
CA GLY A 685 12.64 -11.79 44.36
C GLY A 685 11.44 -12.12 45.25
N HIS A 686 10.51 -12.96 44.79
CA HIS A 686 9.39 -13.43 45.61
C HIS A 686 9.79 -14.63 46.47
N THR A 687 9.42 -14.61 47.75
CA THR A 687 9.57 -15.76 48.65
C THR A 687 8.52 -16.82 48.35
N MET A 688 8.98 -17.95 47.82
CA MET A 688 8.18 -19.12 47.52
C MET A 688 8.11 -20.05 48.74
N LYS A 689 6.98 -20.75 48.89
CA LYS A 689 6.76 -21.75 49.95
C LYS A 689 6.52 -23.11 49.32
N ALA A 690 7.16 -24.11 49.89
CA ALA A 690 7.02 -25.51 49.52
C ALA A 690 6.56 -26.30 50.74
N ASP A 691 5.68 -27.27 50.51
CA ASP A 691 5.14 -28.12 51.56
C ASP A 691 6.09 -29.29 51.87
N ALA A 692 5.86 -29.94 53.02
CA ALA A 692 6.54 -31.20 53.31
C ALA A 692 6.12 -32.26 52.28
N GLY A 693 7.09 -32.90 51.64
CA GLY A 693 6.90 -33.85 50.55
C GLY A 693 7.26 -33.29 49.18
N ASP A 694 7.43 -31.98 49.03
CA ASP A 694 7.85 -31.36 47.76
C ASP A 694 9.34 -31.59 47.48
N TRP A 695 9.69 -31.61 46.20
CA TRP A 695 11.05 -31.81 45.72
C TRP A 695 11.79 -30.49 45.64
N ALA A 696 12.98 -30.42 46.24
CA ALA A 696 13.96 -29.38 46.00
C ALA A 696 14.78 -29.76 44.77
N VAL A 697 14.57 -29.05 43.66
CA VAL A 697 15.25 -29.27 42.39
C VAL A 697 16.35 -28.23 42.22
N GLN A 698 17.55 -28.68 41.85
CA GLN A 698 18.74 -27.85 41.74
C GLN A 698 19.42 -28.02 40.37
N VAL A 699 19.78 -26.89 39.77
CA VAL A 699 20.66 -26.82 38.59
C VAL A 699 21.43 -25.50 38.61
N ASP A 700 22.74 -25.52 38.30
CA ASP A 700 23.60 -24.33 38.19
C ASP A 700 23.50 -23.33 39.36
N GLY A 701 23.36 -23.85 40.58
CA GLY A 701 23.25 -23.05 41.80
C GLY A 701 21.86 -22.47 42.09
N LYS A 702 20.89 -22.60 41.17
CA LYS A 702 19.47 -22.25 41.40
C LYS A 702 18.74 -23.43 42.03
N VAL A 703 17.84 -23.13 42.96
CA VAL A 703 17.00 -24.13 43.65
C VAL A 703 15.54 -23.67 43.60
N TRP A 704 14.64 -24.56 43.21
CA TRP A 704 13.20 -24.33 43.25
C TRP A 704 12.44 -25.55 43.75
N SER A 705 11.21 -25.35 44.20
CA SER A 705 10.33 -26.42 44.64
C SER A 705 9.44 -26.94 43.51
N VAL A 706 9.22 -28.26 43.46
CA VAL A 706 8.23 -28.90 42.59
C VAL A 706 7.38 -29.84 43.45
N ARG A 707 6.04 -29.73 43.33
CA ARG A 707 5.12 -30.64 44.03
C ARG A 707 5.38 -32.10 43.64
N ASP A 708 5.19 -33.03 44.58
CA ASP A 708 5.52 -34.45 44.37
C ASP A 708 4.81 -35.08 43.15
N ASP A 709 3.53 -34.75 42.95
CA ASP A 709 2.75 -35.20 41.79
C ASP A 709 3.37 -34.72 40.47
N ILE A 710 3.61 -33.42 40.35
CA ILE A 710 4.23 -32.81 39.16
C ILE A 710 5.64 -33.38 38.95
N PHE A 711 6.42 -33.57 40.01
CA PHE A 711 7.80 -34.04 39.90
C PHE A 711 7.86 -35.45 39.32
N ARG A 712 7.01 -36.36 39.79
CA ARG A 712 6.94 -37.74 39.26
C ARG A 712 6.47 -37.80 37.80
N ASP A 713 5.61 -36.88 37.40
CA ASP A 713 5.10 -36.79 36.03
C ASP A 713 6.10 -36.13 35.08
N THR A 714 6.99 -35.27 35.57
CA THR A 714 7.91 -34.47 34.74
C THR A 714 9.38 -34.85 34.86
N TYR A 715 9.74 -35.82 35.71
CA TYR A 715 11.10 -36.32 35.87
C TYR A 715 11.18 -37.86 35.85
N GLU A 716 12.34 -38.38 35.45
CA GLU A 716 12.70 -39.80 35.58
C GLU A 716 14.09 -39.95 36.25
N PRO A 717 14.27 -40.97 37.11
CA PRO A 717 15.53 -41.15 37.81
C PRO A 717 16.64 -41.66 36.86
N VAL A 718 17.84 -41.09 36.96
CA VAL A 718 19.03 -41.52 36.19
C VAL A 718 20.10 -42.14 37.09
N GLY A 719 19.96 -42.00 38.42
CA GLY A 719 20.90 -42.50 39.44
C GLY A 719 21.64 -41.36 40.16
N ASP A 720 22.23 -41.66 41.33
CA ASP A 720 23.05 -40.72 42.12
C ASP A 720 22.38 -39.37 42.46
N GLY A 721 21.09 -39.39 42.79
CA GLY A 721 20.31 -38.18 43.10
C GLY A 721 20.03 -37.29 41.87
N LYS A 722 20.36 -37.76 40.67
CA LYS A 722 20.11 -37.07 39.41
C LYS A 722 18.83 -37.56 38.73
N TRP A 723 18.14 -36.62 38.11
CA TRP A 723 16.85 -36.82 37.47
C TRP A 723 16.86 -36.17 36.09
N ARG A 724 16.41 -36.90 35.07
CA ARG A 724 16.24 -36.36 33.71
C ARG A 724 14.85 -35.76 33.60
N ARG A 725 14.75 -34.58 33.01
CA ARG A 725 13.46 -33.98 32.68
C ARG A 725 12.77 -34.80 31.60
N LYS A 726 11.46 -34.99 31.72
CA LYS A 726 10.61 -35.62 30.72
C LYS A 726 9.34 -34.78 30.51
N GLY A 727 8.60 -35.10 29.46
CA GLY A 727 7.35 -34.43 29.11
C GLY A 727 7.52 -33.37 28.02
N ARG A 728 6.38 -33.03 27.41
CA ARG A 728 6.29 -32.05 26.35
C ARG A 728 5.75 -30.73 26.89
N VAL A 729 6.20 -29.64 26.27
CA VAL A 729 5.67 -28.30 26.50
C VAL A 729 5.42 -27.64 25.15
N GLN A 730 4.63 -26.58 25.15
CA GLN A 730 4.60 -25.65 24.04
C GLN A 730 5.47 -24.45 24.38
N ALA A 731 6.16 -23.87 23.41
CA ALA A 731 6.87 -22.62 23.63
C ALA A 731 6.83 -21.72 22.40
N ARG A 732 7.00 -20.42 22.63
CA ARG A 732 7.17 -19.40 21.60
C ARG A 732 8.15 -18.33 22.10
N PRO A 733 8.78 -17.56 21.20
CA PRO A 733 9.47 -16.34 21.61
C PRO A 733 8.51 -15.38 22.34
N ALA A 734 9.00 -14.75 23.40
CA ALA A 734 8.29 -13.69 24.09
C ALA A 734 8.37 -12.38 23.32
N LEU A 735 7.36 -11.52 23.46
CA LEU A 735 7.47 -10.14 23.00
C LEU A 735 8.26 -9.34 24.04
N ALA A 736 9.13 -8.43 23.59
CA ALA A 736 9.85 -7.57 24.52
C ALA A 736 8.87 -6.73 25.35
N GLY A 737 8.94 -6.85 26.68
CA GLY A 737 8.02 -6.17 27.60
C GLY A 737 6.66 -6.84 27.75
N GLU A 738 6.47 -8.05 27.22
CA GLU A 738 5.24 -8.82 27.39
C GLU A 738 4.99 -9.17 28.85
N THR A 739 3.79 -8.92 29.36
CA THR A 739 3.41 -9.39 30.69
C THR A 739 2.80 -10.79 30.60
N ILE A 740 3.49 -11.77 31.18
CA ILE A 740 3.08 -13.17 31.26
C ILE A 740 2.45 -13.41 32.63
N ASN A 741 1.21 -13.90 32.63
CA ASN A 741 0.57 -14.36 33.86
C ASN A 741 1.13 -15.73 34.23
N THR A 742 2.06 -15.77 35.19
CA THR A 742 2.58 -17.02 35.74
C THR A 742 1.78 -17.44 36.97
N LEU A 743 2.04 -18.64 37.49
CA LEU A 743 1.38 -19.13 38.71
C LEU A 743 1.81 -18.30 39.95
N GLU A 744 2.99 -17.71 39.90
CA GLU A 744 3.58 -16.85 40.94
C GLU A 744 3.10 -15.40 40.87
N GLY A 745 2.62 -14.98 39.70
CA GLY A 745 2.11 -13.63 39.45
C GLY A 745 2.51 -13.10 38.05
N PRO A 746 2.02 -11.92 37.66
CA PRO A 746 2.40 -11.31 36.39
C PRO A 746 3.90 -10.98 36.36
N THR A 747 4.62 -11.52 35.38
CA THR A 747 6.06 -11.27 35.14
C THR A 747 6.25 -10.63 33.77
N VAL A 748 7.18 -9.67 33.65
CA VAL A 748 7.51 -9.05 32.36
C VAL A 748 8.67 -9.81 31.70
N ALA A 749 8.46 -10.30 30.49
CA ALA A 749 9.48 -10.97 29.70
C ALA A 749 10.49 -9.95 29.12
N ALA A 750 11.78 -10.29 29.18
CA ALA A 750 12.85 -9.53 28.57
C ALA A 750 12.97 -9.82 27.07
N ASP A 751 13.73 -9.01 26.36
CA ASP A 751 14.04 -9.26 24.96
C ASP A 751 14.88 -10.54 24.80
N GLY A 752 14.49 -11.41 23.87
CA GLY A 752 15.09 -12.73 23.67
C GLY A 752 14.60 -13.84 24.60
N ASP A 753 13.65 -13.58 25.50
CA ASP A 753 13.02 -14.61 26.32
C ASP A 753 12.06 -15.49 25.50
N TRP A 754 11.76 -16.67 26.03
CA TRP A 754 10.74 -17.58 25.54
C TRP A 754 9.60 -17.70 26.55
N VAL A 755 8.36 -17.73 26.06
CA VAL A 755 7.20 -18.10 26.87
C VAL A 755 6.98 -19.59 26.69
N VAL A 756 7.08 -20.33 27.79
CA VAL A 756 6.78 -21.76 27.82
C VAL A 756 5.39 -21.96 28.42
N ARG A 757 4.65 -22.89 27.85
CA ARG A 757 3.32 -23.31 28.27
C ARG A 757 3.32 -24.80 28.58
N GLY A 758 2.89 -25.16 29.78
CA GLY A 758 2.73 -26.55 30.19
C GLY A 758 1.39 -27.14 29.78
N VAL A 759 1.14 -28.36 30.25
CA VAL A 759 -0.01 -29.18 29.82
C VAL A 759 -1.35 -28.65 30.35
N ASP A 760 -1.34 -27.95 31.48
CA ASP A 760 -2.53 -27.36 32.11
C ASP A 760 -2.75 -25.90 31.65
N GLY A 761 -1.95 -25.43 30.68
CA GLY A 761 -2.03 -24.09 30.11
C GLY A 761 -1.30 -23.01 30.93
N GLU A 762 -0.64 -23.40 32.01
CA GLU A 762 0.22 -22.55 32.82
C GLU A 762 1.41 -22.04 32.01
N GLN A 763 1.80 -20.78 32.21
CA GLN A 763 2.83 -20.12 31.41
C GLN A 763 3.94 -19.51 32.27
N TRP A 764 5.18 -19.57 31.80
CA TRP A 764 6.31 -18.93 32.46
C TRP A 764 7.35 -18.46 31.44
N PRO A 765 8.01 -17.31 31.66
CA PRO A 765 9.11 -16.87 30.84
C PRO A 765 10.39 -17.67 31.15
N VAL A 766 11.21 -17.92 30.13
CA VAL A 766 12.50 -18.56 30.24
C VAL A 766 13.50 -17.77 29.40
N PRO A 767 14.63 -17.31 29.96
CA PRO A 767 15.66 -16.62 29.20
C PRO A 767 16.16 -17.47 28.01
N GLY A 768 16.39 -16.86 26.85
CA GLY A 768 16.68 -17.60 25.62
C GLY A 768 17.84 -18.60 25.71
N LYS A 769 18.91 -18.25 26.45
CA LYS A 769 20.02 -19.17 26.71
C LYS A 769 19.59 -20.37 27.57
N GLU A 770 18.84 -20.13 28.64
CA GLU A 770 18.30 -21.21 29.48
C GLU A 770 17.28 -22.07 28.72
N PHE A 771 16.54 -21.47 27.79
CA PHE A 771 15.59 -22.21 26.95
C PHE A 771 16.30 -23.22 26.05
N ALA A 772 17.37 -22.79 25.34
CA ALA A 772 18.16 -23.66 24.47
C ALA A 772 18.84 -24.82 25.23
N GLU A 773 19.15 -24.65 26.52
CA GLU A 773 19.74 -25.68 27.37
C GLU A 773 18.69 -26.66 27.94
N ARG A 774 17.44 -26.21 28.11
CA ARG A 774 16.37 -26.96 28.81
C ARG A 774 15.32 -27.57 27.89
N TYR A 775 15.26 -27.17 26.63
CA TYR A 775 14.23 -27.60 25.69
C TYR A 775 14.84 -27.94 24.33
N ALA A 776 14.37 -29.02 23.73
CA ALA A 776 14.71 -29.42 22.36
C ALA A 776 13.43 -29.52 21.53
N GLU A 777 13.46 -29.06 20.28
CA GLU A 777 12.30 -29.09 19.39
C GLU A 777 11.80 -30.54 19.23
N PHE A 778 10.50 -30.74 19.38
CA PHE A 778 9.90 -32.06 19.22
C PHE A 778 9.58 -32.29 17.74
N HIS A 779 10.35 -33.18 17.10
CA HIS A 779 10.02 -33.72 15.79
C HIS A 779 9.29 -35.06 15.97
N PRO A 780 8.01 -35.19 15.58
CA PRO A 780 7.36 -36.49 15.58
C PRO A 780 8.12 -37.45 14.65
N PRO A 781 8.31 -38.72 15.03
CA PRO A 781 8.92 -39.71 14.15
C PRO A 781 8.09 -39.86 12.86
N ALA A 782 8.76 -39.93 11.71
CA ALA A 782 8.16 -39.87 10.37
C ALA A 782 7.07 -40.94 10.10
N ASP A 783 7.00 -42.00 10.92
CA ASP A 783 6.07 -43.12 10.75
C ASP A 783 4.76 -43.01 11.56
N ALA A 784 4.53 -41.91 12.28
CA ALA A 784 3.35 -41.78 13.16
C ALA A 784 2.02 -41.46 12.43
N HIS A 785 2.03 -41.18 11.13
CA HIS A 785 0.80 -40.89 10.36
C HIS A 785 0.04 -42.14 9.90
N ALA A 786 0.53 -43.36 10.18
CA ALA A 786 -0.08 -44.60 9.69
C ALA A 786 -0.97 -45.36 10.70
N ALA A 787 -1.16 -44.86 11.93
CA ALA A 787 -1.93 -45.59 12.93
C ALA A 787 -2.75 -44.64 13.82
N ASP A 788 -3.92 -44.23 13.31
CA ASP A 788 -5.16 -44.15 14.11
C ASP A 788 -6.33 -43.91 13.15
N GLY A 789 -6.76 -45.01 12.54
CA GLY A 789 -7.97 -45.14 11.73
C GLY A 789 -8.58 -46.50 12.01
N GLY A 790 -9.11 -46.66 13.22
CA GLY A 790 -9.93 -47.80 13.65
C GLY A 790 -11.32 -47.31 14.04
#